data_AF-A0A921RBE0-F1
#
_entry.id   AF-A0A921RBE0-F1
#
_cell.length_a   1.000
_cell.length_b   1.000
_cell.length_c   1.000
_cell.angle_alpha   90.00
_cell.angle_beta   90.00
_cell.angle_gamma   90.00
#
_symmetry.space_group_name_H-M   'P 1'
#
loop_
_entity.id
_entity.type
_entity.pdbx_description
1 polymer ?
#
loop_
_entity_poly.entity_id
_entity_poly.type
_entity_poly.pdbx_seq_one_letter_code
_entity_poly.pdbx_strand_id
1 'polypeptide(L)'
;MAMDGPSCRFLSWFTCFAAFVVLEAIVPAHSWCTPNPSPRHEARFKQKTNKFWEYQEQSNTWVEISVPFDLMSCINGTCTKVGSIKQLTRKPGHDPPVHSQEEEDTRLQGDDAEDTNDLVLPIRKRISLTRMSESSVWVTGQSGSIYERFWNGVMWVIAPHELPTSAGYAIATFIVNTTILALSEAGILYQLQLNEHAQPIWTEMTFNSGQQFTNLGLKTQSQAMRIRNGIASNDGRKLFLSIMNGSLLEVTETQPLRWNYHGRPPGADVSYISDAGNLRPGTLFTVSSTGDLYEFDKETKPSWKKHIWSEELTENISLRSSAGCALHGLSGSNSVSLFLITKDGLLVERRLHRRKWKWDKHGAPTGQRLSSITQVQQDELNDATSMFLTTTTGRVYEYQFPKYTGGGQSNKIRGQWINHMSPEHAKVARNVPGVHVQVGRMIFPLDDGRLGELHFPGMGGADFGPSPQNTIRRKLSNKYEWSILDAPETEGWNAEYCSEEHGPTNCITGAKNIVTDTESNDLSNTPPSRRRKVEDKQHYLNVNSYQQSDETESYNFLSRTIDLNFHMRVMHADRSLFLIADNGLTFEYLNSNGIWLWLRHEHVTAMKGTLGSYNGSLYLVDVHGNLHIRERNGDELLWINCTAMKKGRQVASGSPWDGIPGLLRRVTTDDALFFVNKRGRLLQFTVALRKFKWKDCHSPPDTKIAFIVDQEVFRRNVIFVVGRNGRLYQYNRITELWHRHYQSPHLVLSRTPGTAMRPSPLSLAGSLFMVSEHGGLVEYHFSPKDGWEWVEHGTPHRDVTLVGAPGPCFDGSQLFVVGSDGHVYRRHMEGRTWRWTSHGHPPSEPAAVDEQSCATPGTGPGAGAGAHYADGFSGSCDGKVAAVRPVPFSEDAVVFELRDGRLAELRRPPSVEGCGGWEWARIIGTPASACMTSYWTAVAT
;
A
#
# COMPACT_ATOMS: atom_id res chain seq x y z
N MET A 1 -24.50 -28.70 60.34
CA MET A 1 -25.74 -28.03 59.91
C MET A 1 -25.43 -26.57 59.66
N ALA A 2 -25.68 -26.13 58.43
CA ALA A 2 -25.78 -24.77 57.88
C ALA A 2 -24.86 -23.65 58.42
N MET A 3 -23.90 -23.28 57.56
CA MET A 3 -23.40 -21.91 57.44
C MET A 3 -24.40 -21.07 56.64
N ASP A 4 -24.77 -19.90 57.15
CA ASP A 4 -25.28 -18.79 56.35
C ASP A 4 -24.50 -17.53 56.74
N GLY A 5 -23.74 -17.01 55.78
CA GLY A 5 -22.87 -15.84 55.90
C GLY A 5 -22.77 -15.11 54.56
N PRO A 6 -22.43 -13.82 54.56
CA PRO A 6 -22.90 -12.82 53.59
C PRO A 6 -22.13 -12.87 52.26
N SER A 7 -22.35 -13.90 51.46
CA SER A 7 -21.80 -14.01 50.10
C SER A 7 -22.79 -13.55 49.02
N CYS A 8 -24.09 -13.52 49.30
CA CYS A 8 -25.11 -13.21 48.29
C CYS A 8 -25.27 -11.72 47.94
N ARG A 9 -24.82 -10.77 48.79
CA ARG A 9 -24.89 -9.33 48.46
C ARG A 9 -23.68 -8.83 47.66
N PHE A 10 -22.51 -9.46 47.80
CA PHE A 10 -21.33 -9.12 47.00
C PHE A 10 -21.39 -9.72 45.59
N LEU A 11 -21.95 -10.93 45.42
CA LEU A 11 -22.14 -11.50 44.09
C LEU A 11 -23.16 -10.71 43.26
N SER A 12 -24.25 -10.22 43.86
CA SER A 12 -25.26 -9.44 43.14
C SER A 12 -24.75 -8.07 42.66
N TRP A 13 -23.77 -7.48 43.37
CA TRP A 13 -23.19 -6.20 42.97
C TRP A 13 -22.08 -6.37 41.92
N PHE A 14 -21.28 -7.44 42.03
CA PHE A 14 -20.30 -7.79 41.00
C PHE A 14 -20.95 -8.25 39.70
N THR A 15 -22.09 -8.94 39.74
CA THR A 15 -22.82 -9.30 38.50
C THR A 15 -23.52 -8.09 37.88
N CYS A 16 -23.99 -7.13 38.67
CA CYS A 16 -24.52 -5.86 38.12
C CYS A 16 -23.40 -4.96 37.56
N PHE A 17 -22.22 -4.93 38.18
CA PHE A 17 -21.08 -4.15 37.69
C PHE A 17 -20.43 -4.80 36.46
N ALA A 18 -20.33 -6.13 36.42
CA ALA A 18 -19.91 -6.87 35.24
C ALA A 18 -20.95 -6.76 34.10
N ALA A 19 -22.25 -6.73 34.42
CA ALA A 19 -23.30 -6.47 33.41
C ALA A 19 -23.24 -5.04 32.88
N PHE A 20 -22.92 -4.03 33.70
CA PHE A 20 -22.75 -2.64 33.25
C PHE A 20 -21.45 -2.43 32.44
N VAL A 21 -20.35 -3.10 32.79
CA VAL A 21 -19.10 -3.06 32.02
C VAL A 21 -19.19 -3.88 30.73
N VAL A 22 -20.06 -4.89 30.65
CA VAL A 22 -20.34 -5.65 29.43
C VAL A 22 -21.39 -4.97 28.53
N LEU A 23 -22.25 -4.08 29.06
CA LEU A 23 -23.19 -3.29 28.25
C LEU A 23 -22.61 -2.01 27.65
N GLU A 24 -21.52 -1.44 28.18
CA GLU A 24 -20.83 -0.27 27.60
C GLU A 24 -19.80 -0.63 26.50
N ALA A 25 -19.57 -1.92 26.24
CA ALA A 25 -18.61 -2.40 25.23
C ALA A 25 -19.27 -2.96 23.95
N ILE A 26 -20.53 -2.60 23.67
CA ILE A 26 -21.21 -2.98 22.43
C ILE A 26 -21.61 -1.72 21.66
N VAL A 27 -20.63 -1.13 20.97
CA VAL A 27 -20.89 -0.33 19.76
C VAL A 27 -20.48 -1.21 18.56
N PRO A 28 -21.42 -1.61 17.69
CA PRO A 28 -21.14 -2.59 16.65
C PRO A 28 -20.54 -1.90 15.42
N ALA A 29 -19.22 -1.89 15.29
CA ALA A 29 -18.56 -1.77 13.99
C ALA A 29 -18.44 -3.17 13.37
N HIS A 30 -19.59 -3.74 12.97
CA HIS A 30 -19.66 -5.03 12.29
C HIS A 30 -20.48 -4.89 11.00
N SER A 31 -19.77 -4.66 9.90
CA SER A 31 -20.24 -5.05 8.56
C SER A 31 -20.07 -6.57 8.45
N TRP A 32 -21.05 -7.34 8.92
CA TRP A 32 -21.05 -8.80 8.75
C TRP A 32 -21.86 -9.15 7.51
N CYS A 33 -21.10 -9.57 6.50
CA CYS A 33 -21.55 -10.22 5.29
C CYS A 33 -22.58 -11.32 5.54
N THR A 34 -23.44 -11.52 4.54
CA THR A 34 -24.30 -12.69 4.36
C THR A 34 -23.49 -14.00 4.40
N PRO A 35 -24.10 -15.16 4.73
CA PRO A 35 -23.37 -16.42 4.85
C PRO A 35 -22.66 -16.79 3.54
N ASN A 36 -21.40 -17.21 3.67
CA ASN A 36 -20.54 -17.85 2.67
C ASN A 36 -21.29 -18.43 1.45
N PRO A 37 -20.95 -18.03 0.22
CA PRO A 37 -20.81 -19.01 -0.84
C PRO A 37 -19.54 -19.83 -0.56
N SER A 38 -19.70 -21.15 -0.57
CA SER A 38 -18.65 -22.18 -0.69
C SER A 38 -17.40 -21.75 -1.49
N PRO A 39 -16.24 -22.41 -1.27
CA PRO A 39 -14.98 -22.04 -1.93
C PRO A 39 -15.22 -21.89 -3.44
N ARG A 40 -14.87 -20.73 -3.98
CA ARG A 40 -14.81 -20.51 -5.43
C ARG A 40 -13.76 -21.49 -5.97
N HIS A 41 -14.18 -22.69 -6.35
CA HIS A 41 -13.63 -23.27 -7.56
C HIS A 41 -13.78 -22.19 -8.63
N GLU A 42 -12.67 -21.76 -9.23
CA GLU A 42 -12.72 -21.03 -10.48
C GLU A 42 -13.75 -21.74 -11.36
N ALA A 43 -14.87 -21.06 -11.63
CA ALA A 43 -15.86 -21.59 -12.51
C ALA A 43 -15.20 -21.62 -13.89
N ARG A 44 -14.57 -22.74 -14.23
CA ARG A 44 -14.23 -23.04 -15.62
C ARG A 44 -15.50 -22.78 -16.40
N PHE A 45 -15.44 -21.86 -17.35
CA PHE A 45 -16.55 -21.54 -18.22
C PHE A 45 -17.03 -22.83 -18.88
N LYS A 46 -18.09 -23.43 -18.32
CA LYS A 46 -18.83 -24.48 -19.00
C LYS A 46 -19.77 -23.74 -19.92
N GLN A 47 -19.39 -23.67 -21.19
CA GLN A 47 -20.28 -23.22 -22.25
C GLN A 47 -21.56 -24.08 -22.17
N LYS A 48 -22.64 -23.51 -21.63
CA LYS A 48 -23.92 -24.21 -21.46
C LYS A 48 -24.74 -24.25 -22.75
N THR A 49 -24.37 -23.45 -23.75
CA THR A 49 -25.16 -23.25 -24.97
C THR A 49 -24.26 -23.21 -26.21
N ASN A 50 -24.68 -23.94 -27.25
CA ASN A 50 -24.04 -23.93 -28.57
C ASN A 50 -24.65 -22.88 -29.52
N LYS A 51 -25.50 -22.01 -28.98
CA LYS A 51 -26.23 -20.97 -29.72
C LYS A 51 -25.59 -19.62 -29.45
N PHE A 52 -25.23 -18.91 -30.50
CA PHE A 52 -24.65 -17.57 -30.46
C PHE A 52 -25.63 -16.59 -31.11
N TRP A 53 -25.59 -15.32 -30.73
CA TRP A 53 -26.53 -14.30 -31.21
C TRP A 53 -25.76 -13.05 -31.63
N GLU A 54 -26.15 -12.45 -32.75
CA GLU A 54 -25.62 -11.20 -33.28
C GLU A 54 -26.71 -10.14 -33.19
N TYR A 55 -26.33 -8.94 -32.75
CA TYR A 55 -27.24 -7.82 -32.72
C TYR A 55 -27.24 -7.12 -34.08
N GLN A 56 -28.36 -7.16 -34.78
CA GLN A 56 -28.48 -6.58 -36.11
C GLN A 56 -29.00 -5.14 -35.97
N GLU A 57 -28.10 -4.16 -36.08
CA GLU A 57 -28.42 -2.73 -35.87
C GLU A 57 -29.54 -2.20 -36.79
N GLN A 58 -29.66 -2.75 -37.99
CA GLN A 58 -30.66 -2.32 -38.98
C GLN A 58 -32.11 -2.69 -38.59
N SER A 59 -32.29 -3.82 -37.92
CA SER A 59 -33.59 -4.34 -37.49
C SER A 59 -33.82 -4.18 -35.98
N ASN A 60 -32.79 -3.76 -35.24
CA ASN A 60 -32.79 -3.58 -33.79
C ASN A 60 -33.20 -4.85 -33.02
N THR A 61 -32.85 -6.02 -33.55
CA THR A 61 -33.19 -7.34 -33.00
C THR A 61 -31.97 -8.25 -32.89
N TRP A 62 -32.01 -9.16 -31.91
CA TRP A 62 -31.01 -10.22 -31.75
C TRP A 62 -31.35 -11.40 -32.66
N VAL A 63 -30.42 -11.78 -33.52
CA VAL A 63 -30.57 -12.88 -34.48
C VAL A 63 -29.61 -14.02 -34.13
N GLU A 64 -30.08 -15.26 -34.16
CA GLU A 64 -29.23 -16.43 -33.85
C GLU A 64 -28.21 -16.65 -34.97
N ILE A 65 -26.93 -16.76 -34.60
CA ILE A 65 -25.80 -16.96 -35.49
C ILE A 65 -25.64 -18.45 -35.81
N SER A 66 -25.52 -18.78 -37.10
CA SER A 66 -25.12 -20.12 -37.56
C SER A 66 -23.59 -20.27 -37.55
N VAL A 67 -23.10 -21.37 -36.98
CA VAL A 67 -21.66 -21.70 -36.91
C VAL A 67 -21.27 -22.49 -38.18
N PRO A 68 -20.12 -22.22 -38.84
CA PRO A 68 -19.02 -21.36 -38.41
C PRO A 68 -19.24 -19.87 -38.69
N PHE A 69 -18.83 -19.03 -37.73
CA PHE A 69 -18.99 -17.58 -37.81
C PHE A 69 -17.67 -16.87 -37.54
N ASP A 70 -17.31 -15.94 -38.41
CA ASP A 70 -16.08 -15.16 -38.30
C ASP A 70 -16.33 -13.87 -37.52
N LEU A 71 -15.56 -13.66 -36.46
CA LEU A 71 -15.63 -12.45 -35.64
C LEU A 71 -14.85 -11.34 -36.35
N MET A 72 -15.54 -10.25 -36.68
CA MET A 72 -14.98 -9.09 -37.36
C MET A 72 -14.91 -7.90 -36.39
N SER A 73 -13.77 -7.23 -36.34
CA SER A 73 -13.60 -5.96 -35.63
C SER A 73 -13.42 -4.84 -36.66
N CYS A 74 -14.32 -3.86 -36.63
CA CYS A 74 -14.30 -2.73 -37.54
C CYS A 74 -13.89 -1.47 -36.79
N ILE A 75 -12.76 -0.88 -37.18
CA ILE A 75 -12.35 0.46 -36.70
C ILE A 75 -12.28 1.36 -37.94
N ASN A 76 -12.98 2.50 -37.90
CA ASN A 76 -13.06 3.48 -38.99
C ASN A 76 -13.43 2.88 -40.36
N GLY A 77 -14.41 1.97 -40.39
CA GLY A 77 -14.92 1.38 -41.63
C GLY A 77 -14.05 0.28 -42.25
N THR A 78 -12.86 0.03 -41.70
CA THR A 78 -12.01 -1.11 -42.06
C THR A 78 -12.24 -2.26 -41.09
N CYS A 79 -12.92 -3.31 -41.56
CA CYS A 79 -13.22 -4.51 -40.80
C CYS A 79 -12.12 -5.57 -40.98
N THR A 80 -11.57 -6.06 -39.87
CA THR A 80 -10.56 -7.13 -39.86
C THR A 80 -11.05 -8.33 -39.08
N LYS A 81 -10.72 -9.54 -39.55
CA LYS A 81 -11.10 -10.80 -38.91
C LYS A 81 -10.25 -11.00 -37.66
N VAL A 82 -10.87 -10.99 -36.49
CA VAL A 82 -10.22 -11.16 -35.19
C VAL A 82 -10.34 -12.59 -34.64
N GLY A 83 -11.23 -13.41 -35.22
CA GLY A 83 -11.37 -14.82 -34.83
C GLY A 83 -12.42 -15.58 -35.64
N SER A 84 -12.62 -16.86 -35.36
CA SER A 84 -13.68 -17.68 -35.95
C SER A 84 -14.24 -18.69 -34.95
N ILE A 85 -15.55 -18.76 -34.83
CA ILE A 85 -16.27 -19.78 -34.05
C ILE A 85 -16.44 -21.01 -34.94
N LYS A 86 -15.87 -22.15 -34.55
CA LYS A 86 -15.94 -23.42 -35.31
C LYS A 86 -16.85 -24.44 -34.64
N GLN A 87 -17.45 -25.34 -35.43
CA GLN A 87 -18.34 -26.40 -34.93
C GLN A 87 -17.52 -27.54 -34.30
N LEU A 88 -17.80 -27.87 -33.04
CA LEU A 88 -17.11 -28.95 -32.32
C LEU A 88 -17.78 -30.31 -32.63
N THR A 89 -17.22 -31.09 -33.55
CA THR A 89 -17.66 -32.46 -33.81
C THR A 89 -17.14 -33.42 -32.73
N ARG A 90 -17.97 -33.77 -31.76
CA ARG A 90 -17.75 -34.94 -30.88
C ARG A 90 -18.07 -36.22 -31.66
N LYS A 91 -17.06 -37.03 -31.99
CA LYS A 91 -17.27 -38.45 -32.34
C LYS A 91 -17.27 -39.31 -31.05
N PRO A 92 -18.23 -40.22 -30.86
CA PRO A 92 -18.24 -41.12 -29.70
C PRO A 92 -17.48 -42.42 -30.00
N GLY A 93 -16.67 -42.86 -29.03
CA GLY A 93 -16.29 -44.26 -28.84
C GLY A 93 -15.28 -44.87 -29.82
N HIS A 94 -13.98 -44.78 -29.49
CA HIS A 94 -12.99 -45.82 -29.76
C HIS A 94 -11.75 -45.53 -28.91
N ASP A 95 -11.38 -46.46 -28.02
CA ASP A 95 -10.03 -46.54 -27.49
C ASP A 95 -9.09 -47.00 -28.61
N PRO A 96 -7.91 -46.38 -28.78
CA PRO A 96 -6.75 -47.13 -29.28
C PRO A 96 -5.44 -46.66 -28.57
N PRO A 97 -4.25 -47.21 -28.87
CA PRO A 97 -3.58 -48.17 -28.01
C PRO A 97 -2.27 -47.59 -27.44
N VAL A 98 -1.66 -48.35 -26.52
CA VAL A 98 -0.26 -48.21 -26.13
C VAL A 98 0.64 -48.37 -27.36
N HIS A 99 1.41 -47.34 -27.73
CA HIS A 99 2.76 -47.51 -28.29
C HIS A 99 3.61 -46.20 -28.27
N SER A 100 4.79 -46.36 -27.67
CA SER A 100 6.08 -45.67 -27.85
C SER A 100 6.16 -44.14 -27.79
N GLN A 101 6.62 -43.68 -26.61
CA GLN A 101 7.43 -42.48 -26.42
C GLN A 101 8.74 -42.62 -27.22
N GLU A 102 8.89 -41.88 -28.30
CA GLU A 102 10.15 -41.51 -28.96
C GLU A 102 9.74 -40.82 -30.26
N GLU A 103 9.41 -39.51 -30.21
CA GLU A 103 9.46 -38.56 -31.37
C GLU A 103 8.83 -37.16 -31.12
N GLU A 104 8.48 -36.79 -29.88
CA GLU A 104 7.91 -35.45 -29.60
C GLU A 104 8.85 -34.51 -28.83
N ASP A 105 10.17 -34.67 -28.98
CA ASP A 105 11.21 -33.85 -28.32
C ASP A 105 11.84 -32.78 -29.24
N THR A 106 11.28 -32.51 -30.42
CA THR A 106 11.88 -31.59 -31.42
C THR A 106 11.00 -30.44 -31.91
N ARG A 107 9.86 -30.13 -31.27
CA ARG A 107 8.98 -29.02 -31.73
C ARG A 107 8.55 -27.99 -30.68
N LEU A 108 9.18 -27.94 -29.51
CA LEU A 108 9.01 -26.84 -28.54
C LEU A 108 10.26 -25.94 -28.49
N GLN A 109 10.72 -25.51 -29.66
CA GLN A 109 11.79 -24.53 -29.80
C GLN A 109 11.39 -23.54 -30.90
N GLY A 110 10.55 -22.58 -30.55
CA GLY A 110 10.10 -21.51 -31.42
C GLY A 110 9.06 -20.66 -30.71
N ASP A 111 9.35 -19.37 -30.60
CA ASP A 111 8.46 -18.28 -30.15
C ASP A 111 8.33 -17.96 -28.65
N ASP A 112 9.45 -17.98 -27.90
CA ASP A 112 9.61 -17.17 -26.67
C ASP A 112 10.78 -16.17 -26.83
N ALA A 113 10.76 -15.39 -27.91
CA ALA A 113 11.65 -14.24 -28.09
C ALA A 113 10.84 -12.94 -27.93
N GLU A 114 10.17 -12.77 -26.79
CA GLU A 114 9.67 -11.47 -26.35
C GLU A 114 10.72 -10.79 -25.44
N ASP A 115 11.21 -9.64 -25.94
CA ASP A 115 11.82 -8.52 -25.22
C ASP A 115 12.89 -8.81 -24.15
N THR A 116 14.13 -8.98 -24.61
CA THR A 116 15.37 -8.90 -23.84
C THR A 116 15.67 -7.48 -23.34
N ASN A 117 14.87 -6.97 -22.40
CA ASN A 117 15.24 -5.86 -21.51
C ASN A 117 14.44 -5.90 -20.19
N ASP A 118 14.38 -7.07 -19.54
CA ASP A 118 13.86 -7.16 -18.17
C ASP A 118 14.71 -6.28 -17.22
N LEU A 119 14.09 -5.20 -16.72
CA LEU A 119 14.72 -4.22 -15.85
C LEU A 119 15.20 -4.88 -14.54
N VAL A 120 16.47 -4.64 -14.19
CA VAL A 120 17.07 -5.09 -12.93
C VAL A 120 16.43 -4.31 -11.77
N LEU A 121 15.77 -5.01 -10.84
CA LEU A 121 15.13 -4.44 -9.64
C LEU A 121 16.13 -3.67 -8.77
N PRO A 122 15.75 -2.72 -7.89
CA PRO A 122 16.66 -2.05 -6.95
C PRO A 122 17.15 -2.97 -5.81
N ILE A 123 18.30 -2.68 -5.18
CA ILE A 123 18.72 -3.41 -3.95
C ILE A 123 18.07 -2.73 -2.75
N ARG A 124 17.30 -3.48 -1.99
CA ARG A 124 16.70 -3.04 -0.72
C ARG A 124 17.64 -3.41 0.42
N LYS A 125 18.11 -2.42 1.18
CA LYS A 125 19.18 -2.61 2.18
C LYS A 125 18.67 -3.04 3.56
N ARG A 126 17.37 -2.84 3.83
CA ARG A 126 16.77 -3.04 5.15
C ARG A 126 15.80 -4.21 5.21
N ILE A 127 15.72 -5.00 4.13
CA ILE A 127 14.81 -6.13 4.05
C ILE A 127 15.56 -7.41 4.41
N SER A 128 15.04 -8.13 5.40
CA SER A 128 15.50 -9.44 5.81
C SER A 128 14.31 -10.31 6.18
N LEU A 129 14.45 -11.60 5.97
CA LEU A 129 13.44 -12.59 6.34
C LEU A 129 14.12 -13.72 7.14
N THR A 130 13.55 -14.09 8.28
CA THR A 130 14.00 -15.25 9.07
C THR A 130 12.79 -15.98 9.66
N ARG A 131 12.91 -17.27 9.97
CA ARG A 131 11.86 -18.01 10.72
C ARG A 131 12.32 -18.34 12.12
N MET A 132 11.39 -18.27 13.06
CA MET A 132 11.55 -18.84 14.40
C MET A 132 11.00 -20.28 14.44
N SER A 133 9.86 -20.50 13.79
CA SER A 133 9.17 -21.80 13.72
C SER A 133 8.34 -21.88 12.42
N GLU A 134 7.63 -22.99 12.22
CA GLU A 134 6.63 -23.09 11.14
C GLU A 134 5.44 -22.13 11.35
N SER A 135 5.26 -21.64 12.57
CA SER A 135 4.19 -20.75 12.99
C SER A 135 4.64 -19.31 13.24
N SER A 136 5.92 -18.96 13.05
CA SER A 136 6.44 -17.61 13.32
C SER A 136 7.56 -17.24 12.35
N VAL A 137 7.33 -16.15 11.63
CA VAL A 137 8.24 -15.60 10.61
C VAL A 137 8.48 -14.13 10.92
N TRP A 138 9.75 -13.74 10.96
CA TRP A 138 10.21 -12.40 11.29
C TRP A 138 10.72 -11.68 10.04
N VAL A 139 10.30 -10.44 9.87
CA VAL A 139 10.53 -9.61 8.70
C VAL A 139 11.11 -8.28 9.13
N THR A 140 12.17 -7.83 8.47
CA THR A 140 12.55 -6.41 8.52
C THR A 140 12.06 -5.71 7.26
N GLY A 141 11.44 -4.55 7.45
CA GLY A 141 10.83 -3.77 6.40
C GLY A 141 11.77 -2.75 5.77
N GLN A 142 11.46 -2.26 4.57
CA GLN A 142 12.24 -1.17 3.95
C GLN A 142 12.15 0.14 4.75
N SER A 143 11.09 0.31 5.53
CA SER A 143 10.96 1.32 6.58
C SER A 143 12.15 1.27 7.55
N GLY A 144 12.51 0.06 8.00
CA GLY A 144 13.45 -0.19 9.09
C GLY A 144 12.78 -0.84 10.30
N SER A 145 11.49 -1.11 10.19
CA SER A 145 10.69 -1.86 11.16
C SER A 145 11.05 -3.32 11.28
N ILE A 146 10.65 -3.91 12.40
CA ILE A 146 10.69 -5.35 12.65
C ILE A 146 9.28 -5.85 12.94
N TYR A 147 8.85 -6.88 12.22
CA TYR A 147 7.55 -7.51 12.42
C TYR A 147 7.68 -9.02 12.57
N GLU A 148 6.83 -9.58 13.40
CA GLU A 148 6.60 -11.02 13.50
C GLU A 148 5.22 -11.33 12.94
N ARG A 149 5.16 -12.19 11.92
CA ARG A 149 3.93 -12.83 11.49
C ARG A 149 3.85 -14.20 12.15
N PHE A 150 2.90 -14.38 13.06
CA PHE A 150 2.74 -15.63 13.81
C PHE A 150 1.32 -16.19 13.74
N TRP A 151 1.20 -17.51 13.85
CA TRP A 151 -0.08 -18.20 13.91
C TRP A 151 -0.55 -18.33 15.36
N ASN A 152 -1.69 -17.74 15.68
CA ASN A 152 -2.24 -17.77 17.05
C ASN A 152 -3.07 -19.03 17.37
N GLY A 153 -3.14 -20.00 16.45
CA GLY A 153 -3.97 -21.20 16.56
C GLY A 153 -5.23 -21.16 15.68
N VAL A 154 -5.70 -19.97 15.32
CA VAL A 154 -6.93 -19.76 14.53
C VAL A 154 -6.64 -19.03 13.22
N MET A 155 -5.79 -18.00 13.27
CA MET A 155 -5.44 -17.16 12.13
C MET A 155 -4.00 -16.65 12.25
N TRP A 156 -3.47 -16.16 11.14
CA TRP A 156 -2.21 -15.42 11.16
C TRP A 156 -2.42 -14.02 11.71
N VAL A 157 -1.54 -13.60 12.61
CA VAL A 157 -1.52 -12.28 13.25
C VAL A 157 -0.15 -11.68 13.06
N ILE A 158 -0.08 -10.35 13.06
CA ILE A 158 1.18 -9.62 12.95
C ILE A 158 1.43 -8.82 14.23
N ALA A 159 2.64 -8.92 14.76
CA ALA A 159 3.13 -8.19 15.93
C ALA A 159 4.34 -7.32 15.58
N PRO A 160 4.33 -6.02 15.91
CA PRO A 160 5.49 -5.13 15.74
C PRO A 160 6.50 -5.27 16.89
N HIS A 161 7.79 -5.20 16.55
CA HIS A 161 8.91 -5.39 17.48
C HIS A 161 10.00 -4.33 17.26
N GLU A 162 9.58 -3.06 17.20
CA GLU A 162 10.44 -1.93 16.82
C GLU A 162 11.67 -1.72 17.69
N LEU A 163 12.77 -1.32 17.05
CA LEU A 163 13.95 -0.86 17.78
C LEU A 163 13.68 0.50 18.45
N PRO A 164 14.33 0.81 19.59
CA PRO A 164 14.27 2.13 20.20
C PRO A 164 14.70 3.22 19.20
N THR A 165 14.10 4.41 19.27
CA THR A 165 14.40 5.51 18.34
C THR A 165 15.87 5.92 18.32
N SER A 166 16.60 5.71 19.43
CA SER A 166 18.04 5.92 19.55
C SER A 166 18.90 4.92 18.75
N ALA A 167 18.39 3.72 18.51
CA ALA A 167 19.06 2.66 17.75
C ALA A 167 19.01 2.91 16.23
N GLY A 168 18.03 3.68 15.76
CA GLY A 168 17.75 3.89 14.35
C GLY A 168 17.07 2.68 13.69
N TYR A 169 17.18 2.61 12.36
CA TYR A 169 16.48 1.61 11.55
C TYR A 169 17.11 0.21 11.67
N ALA A 170 16.29 -0.84 11.76
CA ALA A 170 16.74 -2.22 11.66
C ALA A 170 17.09 -2.60 10.21
N ILE A 171 18.05 -3.51 10.05
CA ILE A 171 18.45 -4.04 8.73
C ILE A 171 18.36 -5.56 8.64
N ALA A 172 18.45 -6.26 9.78
CA ALA A 172 18.38 -7.72 9.83
C ALA A 172 17.97 -8.22 11.22
N THR A 173 17.28 -9.36 11.25
CA THR A 173 16.96 -10.11 12.47
C THR A 173 17.61 -11.50 12.45
N PHE A 174 18.15 -11.91 13.60
CA PHE A 174 18.74 -13.24 13.81
C PHE A 174 18.05 -13.94 14.98
N ILE A 175 17.99 -15.27 14.93
CA ILE A 175 17.43 -16.08 16.00
C ILE A 175 18.49 -17.09 16.43
N VAL A 176 18.88 -17.04 17.70
CA VAL A 176 19.96 -17.85 18.28
C VAL A 176 19.49 -18.39 19.62
N ASN A 177 19.36 -19.72 19.75
CA ASN A 177 18.91 -20.40 20.96
C ASN A 177 17.65 -19.74 21.56
N THR A 178 16.60 -19.61 20.71
CA THR A 178 15.33 -18.91 20.96
C THR A 178 15.40 -17.42 21.30
N THR A 179 16.61 -16.83 21.34
CA THR A 179 16.82 -15.40 21.53
C THR A 179 16.74 -14.67 20.20
N ILE A 180 15.96 -13.60 20.15
CA ILE A 180 15.83 -12.75 18.97
C ILE A 180 16.84 -11.61 19.07
N LEU A 181 17.59 -11.39 17.99
CA LEU A 181 18.59 -10.33 17.85
C LEU A 181 18.25 -9.46 16.65
N ALA A 182 18.49 -8.16 16.75
CA ALA A 182 18.28 -7.21 15.67
C ALA A 182 19.52 -6.36 15.42
N LEU A 183 19.90 -6.21 14.15
CA LEU A 183 21.02 -5.37 13.73
C LEU A 183 20.47 -4.04 13.23
N SER A 184 20.99 -2.94 13.79
CA SER A 184 20.69 -1.58 13.34
C SER A 184 21.56 -1.16 12.15
N GLU A 185 21.11 -0.16 11.39
CA GLU A 185 21.87 0.48 10.31
C GLU A 185 23.19 1.12 10.82
N ALA A 186 23.24 1.50 12.10
CA ALA A 186 24.46 1.98 12.75
C ALA A 186 25.52 0.89 12.99
N GLY A 187 25.15 -0.39 12.79
CA GLY A 187 26.01 -1.55 13.04
C GLY A 187 26.05 -1.99 14.50
N ILE A 188 25.03 -1.64 15.28
CA ILE A 188 24.87 -2.04 16.68
C ILE A 188 23.87 -3.20 16.75
N LEU A 189 24.20 -4.23 17.53
CA LEU A 189 23.38 -5.43 17.69
C LEU A 189 22.59 -5.34 19.00
N TYR A 190 21.28 -5.50 18.90
CA TYR A 190 20.34 -5.49 20.00
C TYR A 190 19.83 -6.90 20.26
N GLN A 191 19.57 -7.21 21.52
CA GLN A 191 18.95 -8.45 21.96
C GLN A 191 17.57 -8.15 22.55
N LEU A 192 16.56 -8.90 22.12
CA LEU A 192 15.23 -8.86 22.74
C LEU A 192 15.27 -9.64 24.04
N GLN A 193 14.97 -8.99 25.15
CA GLN A 193 14.91 -9.59 26.48
C GLN A 193 13.57 -9.25 27.13
N LEU A 194 13.11 -10.08 28.06
CA LEU A 194 11.94 -9.76 28.87
C LEU A 194 12.39 -9.00 30.12
N ASN A 195 11.71 -7.89 30.41
CA ASN A 195 11.92 -7.14 31.64
C ASN A 195 11.32 -7.88 32.85
N GLU A 196 11.47 -7.31 34.05
CA GLU A 196 10.92 -7.89 35.29
C GLU A 196 9.39 -8.04 35.28
N HIS A 197 8.70 -7.38 34.36
CA HIS A 197 7.24 -7.40 34.18
C HIS A 197 6.81 -8.25 32.96
N ALA A 198 7.73 -9.06 32.42
CA ALA A 198 7.51 -9.90 31.24
C ALA A 198 7.18 -9.14 29.94
N GLN A 199 7.59 -7.88 29.83
CA GLN A 199 7.48 -7.10 28.59
C GLN A 199 8.79 -7.17 27.78
N PRO A 200 8.69 -7.27 26.43
CA PRO A 200 9.86 -7.34 25.56
C PRO A 200 10.57 -5.97 25.46
N ILE A 201 11.87 -5.95 25.74
CA ILE A 201 12.74 -4.77 25.64
C ILE A 201 14.00 -5.11 24.84
N TRP A 202 14.39 -4.21 23.93
CA TRP A 202 15.65 -4.30 23.21
C TRP A 202 16.82 -3.76 24.05
N THR A 203 17.82 -4.60 24.29
CA THR A 203 19.05 -4.24 25.02
C THR A 203 20.24 -4.27 24.08
N GLU A 204 21.08 -3.22 24.09
CA GLU A 204 22.31 -3.16 23.30
C GLU A 204 23.32 -4.22 23.78
N MET A 205 23.88 -4.99 22.85
CA MET A 205 25.00 -5.89 23.14
C MET A 205 26.34 -5.16 23.00
N THR A 206 26.97 -4.86 24.13
CA THR A 206 28.27 -4.20 24.19
C THR A 206 29.42 -5.21 24.14
N PHE A 207 30.23 -5.16 23.08
CA PHE A 207 31.45 -5.95 22.96
C PHE A 207 32.60 -5.30 23.73
N ASN A 208 32.84 -5.73 24.98
CA ASN A 208 33.91 -5.18 25.82
C ASN A 208 35.30 -5.49 25.24
N SER A 209 35.99 -4.46 24.73
CA SER A 209 37.32 -4.56 24.11
C SER A 209 38.45 -4.88 25.10
N GLY A 210 38.23 -4.76 26.41
CA GLY A 210 39.29 -4.80 27.42
C GLY A 210 40.00 -6.14 27.62
N GLN A 211 39.39 -7.29 27.27
CA GLN A 211 39.91 -8.60 27.67
C GLN A 211 40.74 -9.36 26.63
N GLN A 212 40.72 -8.98 25.34
CA GLN A 212 41.46 -9.73 24.30
C GLN A 212 42.45 -8.90 23.44
N PHE A 213 42.32 -7.57 23.38
CA PHE A 213 43.25 -6.74 22.59
C PHE A 213 44.64 -6.58 23.25
N THR A 214 44.82 -7.02 24.50
CA THR A 214 46.13 -7.03 25.20
C THR A 214 47.15 -7.97 24.55
N ASN A 215 46.72 -8.99 23.80
CA ASN A 215 47.63 -9.96 23.18
C ASN A 215 48.11 -9.60 21.76
N LEU A 216 47.69 -8.47 21.17
CA LEU A 216 48.03 -8.12 19.78
C LEU A 216 48.81 -6.80 19.58
N GLY A 217 49.29 -6.15 20.63
CA GLY A 217 50.23 -5.01 20.53
C GLY A 217 49.72 -3.74 19.82
N LEU A 218 48.49 -3.75 19.29
CA LEU A 218 47.89 -2.64 18.56
C LEU A 218 47.14 -1.72 19.51
N LYS A 219 47.81 -0.65 19.96
CA LYS A 219 47.17 0.54 20.55
C LYS A 219 46.27 1.19 19.50
N THR A 220 45.04 0.72 19.38
CA THR A 220 44.01 1.40 18.58
C THR A 220 42.98 1.94 19.57
N GLN A 221 42.73 3.25 19.50
CA GLN A 221 41.68 3.92 20.27
C GLN A 221 40.39 3.11 20.22
N SER A 222 39.69 3.02 21.34
CA SER A 222 38.45 2.25 21.54
C SER A 222 37.33 2.71 20.59
N GLN A 223 37.39 2.30 19.33
CA GLN A 223 36.26 2.42 18.42
C GLN A 223 35.27 1.31 18.79
N ALA A 224 34.02 1.71 19.04
CA ALA A 224 32.92 0.77 19.24
C ALA A 224 32.85 -0.20 18.04
N MET A 225 32.78 -1.50 18.32
CA MET A 225 32.78 -2.55 17.31
C MET A 225 31.47 -2.49 16.52
N ARG A 226 31.54 -2.06 15.25
CA ARG A 226 30.36 -1.98 14.37
C ARG A 226 30.25 -3.20 13.47
N ILE A 227 29.10 -3.85 13.49
CA ILE A 227 28.78 -5.05 12.73
C ILE A 227 28.28 -4.68 11.34
N ARG A 228 28.67 -5.46 10.33
CA ARG A 228 28.28 -5.28 8.93
C ARG A 228 27.18 -6.26 8.51
N ASN A 229 27.34 -7.54 8.82
CA ASN A 229 26.32 -8.58 8.62
C ASN A 229 26.59 -9.77 9.55
N GLY A 230 25.66 -10.73 9.57
CA GLY A 230 25.83 -11.96 10.33
C GLY A 230 24.98 -13.11 9.79
N ILE A 231 25.21 -14.30 10.33
CA ILE A 231 24.46 -15.52 10.05
C ILE A 231 24.46 -16.41 11.29
N ALA A 232 23.32 -17.02 11.59
CA ALA A 232 23.21 -18.02 12.65
C ALA A 232 23.78 -19.36 12.17
N SER A 233 24.36 -20.15 13.07
CA SER A 233 24.76 -21.52 12.77
C SER A 233 23.55 -22.41 12.48
N ASN A 234 23.77 -23.52 11.78
CA ASN A 234 22.69 -24.45 11.41
C ASN A 234 21.94 -25.03 12.63
N ASP A 235 22.65 -25.28 13.72
CA ASP A 235 22.05 -25.75 14.98
C ASP A 235 21.34 -24.62 15.75
N GLY A 236 21.38 -23.39 15.25
CA GLY A 236 20.81 -22.20 15.87
C GLY A 236 21.50 -21.79 17.16
N ARG A 237 22.67 -22.34 17.50
CA ARG A 237 23.32 -22.11 18.81
C ARG A 237 24.34 -20.97 18.82
N LYS A 238 24.93 -20.65 17.67
CA LYS A 238 26.01 -19.66 17.53
C LYS A 238 25.63 -18.61 16.50
N LEU A 239 26.23 -17.43 16.64
CA LEU A 239 26.10 -16.35 15.67
C LEU A 239 27.48 -15.96 15.16
N PHE A 240 27.64 -15.93 13.85
CA PHE A 240 28.85 -15.45 13.20
C PHE A 240 28.60 -14.08 12.61
N LEU A 241 29.50 -13.13 12.86
CA LEU A 241 29.37 -11.74 12.47
C LEU A 241 30.60 -11.28 11.69
N SER A 242 30.37 -10.50 10.64
CA SER A 242 31.43 -9.71 10.01
C SER A 242 31.41 -8.28 10.57
N ILE A 243 32.59 -7.77 10.92
CA ILE A 243 32.76 -6.43 11.47
C ILE A 243 33.13 -5.48 10.33
N MET A 244 32.78 -4.19 10.45
CA MET A 244 33.12 -3.15 9.47
C MET A 244 34.63 -3.04 9.16
N ASN A 245 35.51 -3.53 10.04
CA ASN A 245 36.95 -3.58 9.83
C ASN A 245 37.43 -4.77 8.98
N GLY A 246 36.50 -5.61 8.48
CA GLY A 246 36.78 -6.76 7.64
C GLY A 246 37.07 -8.07 8.37
N SER A 247 36.86 -8.13 9.68
CA SER A 247 37.18 -9.30 10.51
C SER A 247 35.94 -10.15 10.85
N LEU A 248 36.19 -11.42 11.19
CA LEU A 248 35.19 -12.41 11.59
C LEU A 248 35.13 -12.54 13.13
N LEU A 249 33.91 -12.58 13.64
CA LEU A 249 33.59 -12.74 15.05
C LEU A 249 32.61 -13.91 15.23
N GLU A 250 32.79 -14.71 16.27
CA GLU A 250 31.87 -15.77 16.69
C GLU A 250 31.30 -15.44 18.06
N VAL A 251 29.98 -15.34 18.19
CA VAL A 251 29.27 -15.27 19.46
C VAL A 251 28.84 -16.68 19.85
N THR A 252 29.36 -17.17 20.96
CA THR A 252 29.13 -18.53 21.45
C THR A 252 27.98 -18.60 22.44
N GLU A 253 27.81 -17.57 23.26
CA GLU A 253 26.72 -17.45 24.23
C GLU A 253 26.25 -16.00 24.22
N THR A 254 24.93 -15.79 24.22
CA THR A 254 24.32 -14.45 24.31
C THR A 254 24.17 -14.00 25.75
N GLN A 255 24.01 -14.93 26.70
CA GLN A 255 23.77 -14.62 28.11
C GLN A 255 24.47 -15.62 29.06
N PRO A 256 25.61 -15.24 29.69
CA PRO A 256 26.35 -13.98 29.50
C PRO A 256 27.01 -13.91 28.11
N LEU A 257 27.21 -12.70 27.59
CA LEU A 257 27.80 -12.51 26.27
C LEU A 257 29.24 -13.06 26.22
N ARG A 258 29.46 -14.14 25.47
CA ARG A 258 30.77 -14.73 25.19
C ARG A 258 31.02 -14.74 23.68
N TRP A 259 32.19 -14.26 23.27
CA TRP A 259 32.58 -14.18 21.88
C TRP A 259 34.07 -14.45 21.66
N ASN A 260 34.41 -14.87 20.44
CA ASN A 260 35.75 -15.14 19.97
C ASN A 260 36.05 -14.33 18.71
N TYR A 261 37.22 -13.69 18.68
CA TYR A 261 37.71 -12.97 17.50
C TYR A 261 38.61 -13.86 16.64
N HIS A 262 38.24 -14.04 15.37
CA HIS A 262 38.92 -14.94 14.43
C HIS A 262 39.79 -14.21 13.40
N GLY A 263 39.86 -12.87 13.48
CA GLY A 263 40.64 -12.04 12.57
C GLY A 263 40.06 -12.01 11.16
N ARG A 264 40.92 -11.80 10.16
CA ARG A 264 40.54 -11.68 8.74
C ARG A 264 41.38 -12.62 7.87
N PRO A 265 40.86 -13.03 6.69
CA PRO A 265 41.61 -13.86 5.78
C PRO A 265 42.86 -13.14 5.25
N PRO A 266 43.92 -13.88 4.85
CA PRO A 266 45.11 -13.27 4.26
C PRO A 266 44.79 -12.55 2.95
N GLY A 267 45.11 -11.25 2.89
CA GLY A 267 45.04 -10.43 1.68
C GLY A 267 43.67 -9.85 1.32
N ALA A 268 42.63 -10.05 2.15
CA ALA A 268 41.30 -9.49 1.92
C ALA A 268 40.47 -9.37 3.20
N ASP A 269 39.35 -8.66 3.13
CA ASP A 269 38.39 -8.51 4.22
C ASP A 269 37.20 -9.46 4.04
N VAL A 270 36.63 -9.95 5.15
CA VAL A 270 35.38 -10.73 5.13
C VAL A 270 34.23 -9.82 4.67
N SER A 271 33.62 -10.15 3.53
CA SER A 271 32.48 -9.41 3.00
C SER A 271 31.15 -10.06 3.37
N TYR A 272 31.08 -11.39 3.31
CA TYR A 272 29.90 -12.16 3.69
C TYR A 272 30.27 -13.56 4.18
N ILE A 273 29.42 -14.15 5.03
CA ILE A 273 29.57 -15.53 5.51
C ILE A 273 28.60 -16.39 4.69
N SER A 274 29.14 -17.24 3.81
CA SER A 274 28.33 -18.02 2.87
C SER A 274 27.85 -19.34 3.45
N ASP A 275 28.61 -19.94 4.37
CA ASP A 275 28.18 -21.11 5.13
C ASP A 275 28.70 -21.07 6.56
N ALA A 276 27.82 -21.42 7.50
CA ALA A 276 28.05 -21.41 8.95
C ALA A 276 28.08 -22.83 9.55
N GLY A 277 28.79 -23.74 8.89
CA GLY A 277 28.99 -25.11 9.36
C GLY A 277 27.99 -26.15 8.84
N ASN A 278 27.16 -25.82 7.84
CA ASN A 278 26.32 -26.83 7.17
C ASN A 278 27.15 -27.78 6.32
N LEU A 279 28.18 -27.26 5.66
CA LEU A 279 28.99 -28.05 4.73
C LEU A 279 29.85 -29.07 5.49
N ARG A 280 30.56 -28.59 6.51
CA ARG A 280 31.30 -29.44 7.45
C ARG A 280 31.25 -28.81 8.84
N PRO A 281 30.86 -29.57 9.87
CA PRO A 281 30.85 -29.09 11.24
C PRO A 281 32.21 -28.51 11.64
N GLY A 282 32.20 -27.38 12.37
CA GLY A 282 33.42 -26.72 12.84
C GLY A 282 34.15 -25.85 11.81
N THR A 283 33.73 -25.86 10.54
CA THR A 283 34.31 -25.01 9.47
C THR A 283 33.36 -23.92 9.01
N LEU A 284 33.91 -22.78 8.57
CA LEU A 284 33.15 -21.65 8.04
C LEU A 284 33.63 -21.32 6.63
N PHE A 285 32.70 -20.97 5.74
CA PHE A 285 33.03 -20.49 4.41
C PHE A 285 32.63 -19.04 4.27
N THR A 286 33.59 -18.20 3.85
CA THR A 286 33.40 -16.76 3.71
C THR A 286 33.79 -16.29 2.32
N VAL A 287 33.08 -15.29 1.82
CA VAL A 287 33.44 -14.58 0.59
C VAL A 287 34.10 -13.27 0.97
N SER A 288 35.28 -13.03 0.41
CA SER A 288 36.05 -11.82 0.65
C SER A 288 35.50 -10.61 -0.12
N SER A 289 35.97 -9.42 0.22
CA SER A 289 35.70 -8.18 -0.55
C SER A 289 36.21 -8.24 -2.00
N THR A 290 37.25 -9.04 -2.27
CA THR A 290 37.77 -9.31 -3.62
C THR A 290 36.90 -10.29 -4.41
N GLY A 291 36.05 -11.08 -3.74
CA GLY A 291 35.21 -12.11 -4.34
C GLY A 291 35.86 -13.49 -4.36
N ASP A 292 36.81 -13.75 -3.47
CA ASP A 292 37.45 -15.06 -3.28
C ASP A 292 36.75 -15.85 -2.17
N LEU A 293 36.76 -17.19 -2.27
CA LEU A 293 36.24 -18.09 -1.24
C LEU A 293 37.35 -18.49 -0.26
N TYR A 294 37.10 -18.31 1.03
CA TYR A 294 37.97 -18.76 2.11
C TYR A 294 37.25 -19.74 3.03
N GLU A 295 37.96 -20.81 3.40
CA GLU A 295 37.59 -21.74 4.46
C GLU A 295 38.34 -21.35 5.74
N PHE A 296 37.59 -21.15 6.82
CA PHE A 296 38.12 -20.98 8.16
C PHE A 296 37.88 -22.23 8.99
N ASP A 297 38.95 -22.74 9.59
CA ASP A 297 38.94 -23.91 10.46
C ASP A 297 39.91 -23.65 11.62
N LYS A 298 39.34 -23.54 12.83
CA LYS A 298 40.06 -23.23 14.07
C LYS A 298 41.08 -24.32 14.45
N GLU A 299 40.86 -25.56 14.03
CA GLU A 299 41.73 -26.70 14.36
C GLU A 299 42.97 -26.77 13.45
N THR A 300 42.96 -26.05 12.33
CA THR A 300 44.03 -26.11 11.33
C THR A 300 45.02 -24.95 11.44
N LYS A 301 46.27 -25.20 11.02
CA LYS A 301 47.33 -24.19 10.90
C LYS A 301 47.92 -24.26 9.49
N PRO A 302 47.75 -23.23 8.63
CA PRO A 302 47.02 -21.98 8.87
C PRO A 302 45.50 -22.20 9.01
N SER A 303 44.86 -21.39 9.85
CA SER A 303 43.42 -21.47 10.14
C SER A 303 42.55 -20.99 8.97
N TRP A 304 43.14 -20.26 8.03
CA TRP A 304 42.50 -19.73 6.84
C TRP A 304 43.08 -20.43 5.59
N LYS A 305 42.21 -20.95 4.75
CA LYS A 305 42.57 -21.59 3.47
C LYS A 305 41.82 -20.92 2.34
N LYS A 306 42.55 -20.44 1.33
CA LYS A 306 41.96 -19.87 0.11
C LYS A 306 41.60 -21.00 -0.87
N HIS A 307 40.39 -20.97 -1.40
CA HIS A 307 39.99 -21.87 -2.49
C HIS A 307 40.29 -21.23 -3.84
N ILE A 308 41.15 -21.88 -4.61
CA ILE A 308 41.61 -21.41 -5.91
C ILE A 308 40.83 -22.14 -7.02
N TRP A 309 40.55 -21.45 -8.12
CA TRP A 309 40.05 -22.04 -9.35
C TRP A 309 41.19 -22.76 -10.07
N SER A 310 41.09 -24.07 -10.29
CA SER A 310 42.12 -24.81 -11.03
C SER A 310 41.71 -24.96 -12.50
N GLU A 311 42.02 -23.96 -13.32
CA GLU A 311 42.19 -24.13 -14.79
C GLU A 311 42.72 -22.83 -15.41
N GLU A 312 43.75 -22.95 -16.23
CA GLU A 312 44.64 -21.90 -16.73
C GLU A 312 44.03 -20.90 -17.74
N LEU A 313 42.71 -20.90 -17.99
CA LEU A 313 42.15 -20.19 -19.15
C LEU A 313 40.72 -19.61 -19.02
N THR A 314 40.22 -19.28 -17.82
CA THR A 314 38.93 -18.56 -17.73
C THR A 314 39.02 -17.31 -16.86
N GLU A 315 38.43 -16.23 -17.38
CA GLU A 315 38.26 -14.92 -16.74
C GLU A 315 38.07 -15.04 -15.22
N ASN A 316 38.76 -14.23 -14.43
CA ASN A 316 38.68 -14.24 -12.96
C ASN A 316 37.22 -14.23 -12.46
N ILE A 317 36.66 -15.40 -12.18
CA ILE A 317 35.28 -15.55 -11.71
C ILE A 317 35.24 -15.11 -10.25
N SER A 318 34.76 -13.89 -10.05
CA SER A 318 34.61 -13.33 -8.71
C SER A 318 33.23 -13.66 -8.13
N LEU A 319 33.23 -14.10 -6.87
CA LEU A 319 32.02 -14.44 -6.13
C LEU A 319 31.31 -13.18 -5.64
N ARG A 320 29.98 -13.26 -5.59
CA ARG A 320 29.14 -12.24 -4.98
C ARG A 320 29.15 -12.42 -3.45
N SER A 321 29.05 -11.30 -2.74
CA SER A 321 28.80 -11.31 -1.30
C SER A 321 27.35 -11.71 -1.03
N SER A 322 27.09 -13.01 -0.88
CA SER A 322 25.77 -13.58 -0.60
C SER A 322 25.88 -14.87 0.22
N ALA A 323 24.76 -15.28 0.81
CA ALA A 323 24.63 -16.61 1.39
C ALA A 323 24.82 -17.68 0.32
N GLY A 324 25.42 -18.81 0.71
CA GLY A 324 25.50 -20.02 -0.10
C GLY A 324 24.46 -21.04 0.31
N CYS A 325 24.45 -22.20 -0.35
CA CYS A 325 23.65 -23.35 0.05
C CYS A 325 24.50 -24.61 0.07
N ALA A 326 24.52 -25.32 1.18
CA ALA A 326 25.25 -26.57 1.35
C ALA A 326 24.31 -27.76 1.18
N LEU A 327 24.68 -28.71 0.32
CA LEU A 327 23.96 -29.97 0.10
C LEU A 327 24.91 -31.16 0.26
N HIS A 328 24.37 -32.27 0.77
CA HIS A 328 25.10 -33.51 1.01
C HIS A 328 24.63 -34.61 0.06
N GLY A 329 25.52 -35.52 -0.31
CA GLY A 329 25.15 -36.77 -0.99
C GLY A 329 24.88 -36.69 -2.50
N LEU A 330 24.98 -35.51 -3.13
CA LEU A 330 24.62 -35.32 -4.56
C LEU A 330 25.41 -36.22 -5.53
N SER A 331 26.68 -36.52 -5.24
CA SER A 331 27.56 -37.41 -6.04
C SER A 331 27.96 -38.66 -5.25
N GLY A 332 27.04 -39.20 -4.45
CA GLY A 332 27.27 -40.34 -3.56
C GLY A 332 27.52 -39.94 -2.09
N SER A 333 27.53 -40.94 -1.21
CA SER A 333 27.51 -40.78 0.26
C SER A 333 28.63 -39.92 0.86
N ASN A 334 29.79 -39.82 0.20
CA ASN A 334 30.95 -39.04 0.65
C ASN A 334 31.17 -37.77 -0.18
N SER A 335 30.08 -37.14 -0.64
CA SER A 335 30.12 -35.88 -1.38
C SER A 335 29.40 -34.77 -0.64
N VAL A 336 30.01 -33.58 -0.65
CA VAL A 336 29.40 -32.37 -0.10
C VAL A 336 29.62 -31.22 -1.09
N SER A 337 28.60 -30.41 -1.29
CA SER A 337 28.53 -29.39 -2.33
C SER A 337 28.11 -28.04 -1.74
N LEU A 338 28.95 -27.01 -1.94
CA LEU A 338 28.62 -25.63 -1.59
C LEU A 338 28.27 -24.85 -2.86
N PHE A 339 27.02 -24.42 -2.99
CA PHE A 339 26.54 -23.61 -4.11
C PHE A 339 26.65 -22.12 -3.78
N LEU A 340 27.17 -21.35 -4.75
CA LEU A 340 27.48 -19.93 -4.63
C LEU A 340 27.08 -19.18 -5.91
N ILE A 341 26.89 -17.87 -5.80
CA ILE A 341 26.54 -17.00 -6.94
C ILE A 341 27.76 -16.11 -7.29
N THR A 342 28.09 -16.01 -8.57
CA THR A 342 29.13 -15.10 -9.07
C THR A 342 28.63 -13.64 -9.13
N LYS A 343 29.53 -12.65 -9.26
CA LYS A 343 29.11 -11.25 -9.43
C LYS A 343 28.21 -11.07 -10.67
N ASP A 344 28.45 -11.85 -11.72
CA ASP A 344 27.65 -11.87 -12.96
C ASP A 344 26.29 -12.57 -12.82
N GLY A 345 26.01 -13.20 -11.67
CA GLY A 345 24.73 -13.86 -11.39
C GLY A 345 24.65 -15.30 -11.92
N LEU A 346 25.77 -16.01 -11.97
CA LEU A 346 25.82 -17.43 -12.38
C LEU A 346 25.94 -18.33 -11.14
N LEU A 347 25.34 -19.52 -11.21
CA LEU A 347 25.46 -20.57 -10.19
C LEU A 347 26.75 -21.36 -10.40
N VAL A 348 27.55 -21.45 -9.35
CA VAL A 348 28.77 -22.26 -9.28
C VAL A 348 28.73 -23.16 -8.06
N GLU A 349 29.37 -24.32 -8.17
CA GLU A 349 29.44 -25.32 -7.12
C GLU A 349 30.89 -25.54 -6.72
N ARG A 350 31.14 -25.51 -5.41
CA ARG A 350 32.37 -25.95 -4.80
C ARG A 350 32.16 -27.33 -4.17
N ARG A 351 32.58 -28.39 -4.87
CA ARG A 351 32.32 -29.78 -4.51
C ARG A 351 33.52 -30.44 -3.83
N LEU A 352 33.29 -31.06 -2.69
CA LEU A 352 34.22 -31.99 -2.05
C LEU A 352 33.75 -33.42 -2.33
N HIS A 353 34.56 -34.20 -3.03
CA HIS A 353 34.29 -35.62 -3.28
C HIS A 353 35.57 -36.44 -3.05
N ARG A 354 35.49 -37.47 -2.20
CA ARG A 354 36.65 -38.34 -1.85
C ARG A 354 37.90 -37.54 -1.47
N ARG A 355 37.75 -36.52 -0.61
CA ARG A 355 38.80 -35.57 -0.15
C ARG A 355 39.44 -34.71 -1.24
N LYS A 356 38.92 -34.73 -2.47
CA LYS A 356 39.33 -33.84 -3.55
C LYS A 356 38.26 -32.80 -3.79
N TRP A 357 38.74 -31.65 -4.19
CA TRP A 357 38.04 -30.40 -4.12
C TRP A 357 37.94 -29.89 -5.56
N LYS A 358 36.74 -29.84 -6.14
CA LYS A 358 36.50 -29.43 -7.52
C LYS A 358 35.58 -28.20 -7.60
N TRP A 359 35.74 -27.42 -8.66
CA TRP A 359 34.78 -26.37 -9.04
C TRP A 359 33.98 -26.85 -10.24
N ASP A 360 32.66 -26.69 -10.17
CA ASP A 360 31.75 -27.02 -11.27
C ASP A 360 30.85 -25.80 -11.57
N LYS A 361 30.60 -25.50 -12.85
CA LYS A 361 29.78 -24.36 -13.30
C LYS A 361 28.42 -24.86 -13.78
N HIS A 362 27.35 -24.34 -13.17
CA HIS A 362 25.96 -24.69 -13.52
C HIS A 362 25.30 -23.65 -14.42
N GLY A 363 25.74 -22.39 -14.33
CA GLY A 363 25.21 -21.28 -15.14
C GLY A 363 23.96 -20.65 -14.53
N ALA A 364 23.11 -20.07 -15.36
CA ALA A 364 21.82 -19.50 -14.97
C ALA A 364 20.79 -19.77 -16.08
N PRO A 365 19.48 -19.66 -15.79
CA PRO A 365 18.45 -19.68 -16.83
C PRO A 365 18.72 -18.64 -17.94
N THR A 366 18.30 -18.93 -19.16
CA THR A 366 18.53 -18.07 -20.34
C THR A 366 18.02 -16.64 -20.09
N GLY A 367 18.89 -15.65 -20.30
CA GLY A 367 18.56 -14.22 -20.12
C GLY A 367 18.40 -13.76 -18.66
N GLN A 368 18.59 -14.62 -17.66
CA GLN A 368 18.40 -14.28 -16.25
C GLN A 368 19.74 -14.20 -15.49
N ARG A 369 19.79 -13.31 -14.48
CA ARG A 369 20.89 -13.23 -13.51
C ARG A 369 20.39 -13.58 -12.12
N LEU A 370 21.09 -14.49 -11.45
CA LEU A 370 20.74 -14.94 -10.10
C LEU A 370 21.11 -13.88 -9.05
N SER A 371 20.33 -13.84 -7.96
CA SER A 371 20.45 -12.84 -6.90
C SER A 371 20.70 -13.43 -5.52
N SER A 372 19.96 -14.46 -5.14
CA SER A 372 20.04 -15.12 -3.82
C SER A 372 19.63 -16.58 -3.95
N ILE A 373 20.05 -17.39 -2.98
CA ILE A 373 19.74 -18.83 -2.88
C ILE A 373 18.95 -19.05 -1.58
N THR A 374 17.82 -19.74 -1.68
CA THR A 374 17.02 -20.21 -0.55
C THR A 374 17.38 -21.66 -0.26
N GLN A 375 17.82 -21.93 0.96
CA GLN A 375 18.07 -23.29 1.42
C GLN A 375 16.74 -23.99 1.74
N VAL A 376 16.55 -25.19 1.22
CA VAL A 376 15.39 -26.04 1.49
C VAL A 376 15.87 -27.28 2.24
N GLN A 377 15.13 -27.67 3.28
CA GLN A 377 15.43 -28.89 4.02
C GLN A 377 15.07 -30.11 3.16
N GLN A 378 15.99 -31.05 3.05
CA GLN A 378 15.83 -32.23 2.20
C GLN A 378 14.67 -33.10 2.73
N ASP A 379 13.65 -33.32 1.90
CA ASP A 379 12.54 -34.21 2.23
C ASP A 379 12.97 -35.65 1.94
N GLU A 380 12.96 -36.52 2.96
CA GLU A 380 13.32 -37.94 2.82
C GLU A 380 12.37 -38.70 1.90
N LEU A 381 11.16 -38.15 1.68
CA LEU A 381 10.11 -38.77 0.86
C LEU A 381 10.22 -38.42 -0.63
N ASN A 382 11.01 -37.41 -1.01
CA ASN A 382 11.06 -36.89 -2.37
C ASN A 382 12.28 -37.42 -3.13
N ASP A 383 12.09 -37.87 -4.37
CA ASP A 383 13.15 -38.53 -5.15
C ASP A 383 14.23 -37.55 -5.68
N ALA A 384 13.98 -36.24 -5.64
CA ALA A 384 14.89 -35.19 -6.10
C ALA A 384 15.16 -34.15 -5.02
N THR A 385 16.42 -33.70 -4.92
CA THR A 385 16.80 -32.57 -4.06
C THR A 385 16.69 -31.28 -4.87
N SER A 386 16.12 -30.23 -4.28
CA SER A 386 15.87 -28.96 -4.97
C SER A 386 16.42 -27.76 -4.20
N MET A 387 16.83 -26.73 -4.93
CA MET A 387 17.12 -25.39 -4.38
C MET A 387 16.28 -24.35 -5.09
N PHE A 388 15.91 -23.29 -4.37
CA PHE A 388 15.18 -22.17 -4.97
C PHE A 388 16.08 -20.96 -5.07
N LEU A 389 16.05 -20.29 -6.22
CA LEU A 389 16.90 -19.16 -6.53
C LEU A 389 16.05 -18.00 -7.04
N THR A 390 16.31 -16.81 -6.53
CA THR A 390 15.65 -15.57 -6.96
C THR A 390 16.53 -14.85 -7.98
N THR A 391 15.94 -14.26 -9.02
CA THR A 391 16.67 -13.50 -10.05
C THR A 391 16.72 -12.01 -9.74
N THR A 392 17.57 -11.26 -10.46
CA THR A 392 17.60 -9.79 -10.40
C THR A 392 16.35 -9.11 -10.98
N THR A 393 15.52 -9.88 -11.68
CA THR A 393 14.25 -9.46 -12.29
C THR A 393 13.03 -9.84 -11.42
N GLY A 394 13.27 -10.48 -10.27
CA GLY A 394 12.26 -10.84 -9.27
C GLY A 394 11.43 -12.07 -9.58
N ARG A 395 11.96 -13.00 -10.38
CA ARG A 395 11.40 -14.34 -10.61
C ARG A 395 12.06 -15.37 -9.68
N VAL A 396 11.35 -16.46 -9.40
CA VAL A 396 11.85 -17.60 -8.63
C VAL A 396 12.01 -18.80 -9.54
N TYR A 397 13.19 -19.42 -9.50
CA TYR A 397 13.50 -20.66 -10.19
C TYR A 397 13.84 -21.76 -9.19
N GLU A 398 13.39 -22.97 -9.46
CA GLU A 398 13.82 -24.18 -8.77
C GLU A 398 14.92 -24.85 -9.61
N TYR A 399 15.99 -25.26 -8.95
CA TYR A 399 17.07 -26.05 -9.52
C TYR A 399 17.04 -27.45 -8.92
N GLN A 400 16.60 -28.43 -9.73
CA GLN A 400 16.41 -29.82 -9.31
C GLN A 400 17.62 -30.68 -9.64
N PHE A 401 18.05 -31.48 -8.68
CA PHE A 401 19.14 -32.44 -8.83
C PHE A 401 18.58 -33.86 -9.06
N PRO A 402 18.99 -34.55 -10.14
CA PRO A 402 18.62 -35.95 -10.34
C PRO A 402 19.27 -36.84 -9.27
N LYS A 403 18.54 -37.84 -8.78
CA LYS A 403 19.03 -38.82 -7.80
C LYS A 403 20.24 -39.58 -8.37
N TYR A 404 21.30 -39.73 -7.58
CA TYR A 404 22.50 -40.44 -8.01
C TYR A 404 22.23 -41.95 -8.15
N THR A 405 22.14 -42.44 -9.38
CA THR A 405 21.87 -43.85 -9.71
C THR A 405 23.15 -44.63 -10.05
N GLY A 406 24.20 -44.54 -9.24
CA GLY A 406 25.29 -45.55 -9.16
C GLY A 406 26.09 -45.94 -10.43
N GLY A 407 25.84 -45.35 -11.60
CA GLY A 407 26.43 -45.74 -12.88
C GLY A 407 27.72 -44.99 -13.20
N GLY A 408 28.68 -45.67 -13.85
CA GLY A 408 30.06 -45.24 -14.12
C GLY A 408 30.28 -44.01 -15.03
N GLN A 409 29.29 -43.13 -15.22
CA GLN A 409 29.49 -41.84 -15.87
C GLN A 409 29.61 -40.73 -14.81
N SER A 410 30.84 -40.44 -14.39
CA SER A 410 31.17 -39.40 -13.41
C SER A 410 31.16 -37.96 -13.97
N ASN A 411 30.48 -37.69 -15.08
CA ASN A 411 30.60 -36.42 -15.79
C ASN A 411 29.30 -35.61 -15.81
N LYS A 412 29.27 -34.60 -14.91
CA LYS A 412 28.34 -33.45 -14.82
C LYS A 412 26.89 -33.81 -14.48
N ILE A 413 26.58 -33.83 -13.17
CA ILE A 413 25.20 -33.69 -12.68
C ILE A 413 24.71 -32.29 -13.06
N ARG A 414 24.05 -32.18 -14.22
CA ARG A 414 23.43 -30.94 -14.67
C ARG A 414 21.97 -30.98 -14.20
N GLY A 415 21.66 -30.20 -13.17
CA GLY A 415 20.30 -30.04 -12.69
C GLY A 415 19.39 -29.35 -13.69
N GLN A 416 18.09 -29.56 -13.54
CA GLN A 416 17.04 -28.98 -14.35
C GLN A 416 16.52 -27.68 -13.73
N TRP A 417 16.27 -26.68 -14.56
CA TRP A 417 15.65 -25.42 -14.13
C TRP A 417 14.14 -25.47 -14.34
N ILE A 418 13.38 -25.14 -13.29
CA ILE A 418 11.93 -24.98 -13.34
C ILE A 418 11.61 -23.54 -12.96
N ASN A 419 10.76 -22.89 -13.75
CA ASN A 419 10.37 -21.51 -13.54
C ASN A 419 9.06 -21.46 -12.74
N HIS A 420 9.12 -20.93 -11.51
CA HIS A 420 7.94 -20.68 -10.67
C HIS A 420 7.45 -19.23 -10.81
N MET A 421 8.02 -18.46 -11.73
CA MET A 421 7.65 -17.08 -12.03
C MET A 421 7.72 -16.17 -10.80
N SER A 422 6.97 -15.08 -10.81
CA SER A 422 6.75 -14.18 -9.69
C SER A 422 5.24 -14.15 -9.39
N PRO A 423 4.81 -13.71 -8.20
CA PRO A 423 3.39 -13.54 -7.92
C PRO A 423 2.70 -12.65 -8.96
N GLU A 424 1.41 -12.88 -9.18
CA GLU A 424 0.60 -12.07 -10.09
C GLU A 424 0.56 -10.63 -9.56
N HIS A 425 1.10 -9.67 -10.33
CA HIS A 425 1.23 -8.25 -9.98
C HIS A 425 2.30 -7.88 -8.92
N ALA A 426 3.24 -8.76 -8.59
CA ALA A 426 4.38 -8.40 -7.74
C ALA A 426 5.68 -9.08 -8.20
N LYS A 427 6.82 -8.57 -7.72
CA LYS A 427 8.15 -9.12 -7.98
C LYS A 427 8.86 -9.42 -6.68
N VAL A 428 9.61 -10.52 -6.64
CA VAL A 428 10.40 -10.89 -5.45
C VAL A 428 11.58 -9.93 -5.30
N ALA A 429 11.82 -9.45 -4.09
CA ALA A 429 12.92 -8.56 -3.77
C ALA A 429 14.26 -9.25 -4.06
N ARG A 430 15.17 -8.55 -4.74
CA ARG A 430 16.49 -9.10 -5.07
C ARG A 430 17.45 -9.03 -3.88
N ASN A 431 18.41 -9.96 -3.83
CA ASN A 431 19.44 -10.14 -2.80
C ASN A 431 18.95 -10.54 -1.41
N VAL A 432 17.66 -10.88 -1.25
CA VAL A 432 17.13 -11.41 0.00
C VAL A 432 16.70 -12.85 -0.25
N PRO A 433 17.29 -13.84 0.45
CA PRO A 433 16.85 -15.22 0.33
C PRO A 433 15.44 -15.37 0.89
N GLY A 434 14.68 -16.29 0.30
CA GLY A 434 13.42 -16.73 0.89
C GLY A 434 13.66 -17.60 2.12
N VAL A 435 12.59 -17.90 2.84
CA VAL A 435 12.63 -18.77 4.02
C VAL A 435 11.66 -19.93 3.81
N HIS A 436 12.17 -21.14 4.03
CA HIS A 436 11.38 -22.36 3.99
C HIS A 436 10.61 -22.52 5.32
N VAL A 437 9.29 -22.50 5.25
CA VAL A 437 8.41 -22.59 6.44
C VAL A 437 8.03 -24.04 6.72
N GLN A 438 7.59 -24.77 5.70
CA GLN A 438 7.24 -26.18 5.77
C GLN A 438 7.52 -26.81 4.41
N VAL A 439 7.66 -28.13 4.32
CA VAL A 439 7.81 -28.83 3.03
C VAL A 439 6.71 -28.37 2.07
N GLY A 440 7.14 -27.84 0.92
CA GLY A 440 6.21 -27.31 -0.09
C GLY A 440 5.63 -25.93 0.23
N ARG A 441 6.16 -25.19 1.20
CA ARG A 441 5.72 -23.84 1.61
C ARG A 441 6.91 -22.94 1.92
N MET A 442 7.10 -21.89 1.13
CA MET A 442 8.19 -20.93 1.25
C MET A 442 7.67 -19.50 1.20
N ILE A 443 8.33 -18.60 1.91
CA ILE A 443 8.00 -17.17 1.91
C ILE A 443 9.16 -16.38 1.33
N PHE A 444 8.83 -15.40 0.50
CA PHE A 444 9.76 -14.47 -0.12
C PHE A 444 9.32 -13.03 0.14
N PRO A 445 10.23 -12.12 0.47
CA PRO A 445 9.90 -10.70 0.49
C PRO A 445 9.70 -10.19 -0.94
N LEU A 446 8.71 -9.33 -1.13
CA LEU A 446 8.39 -8.69 -2.40
C LEU A 446 9.00 -7.28 -2.46
N ASP A 447 9.31 -6.80 -3.67
CA ASP A 447 9.96 -5.49 -3.86
C ASP A 447 9.04 -4.30 -3.51
N ASP A 448 7.74 -4.55 -3.34
CA ASP A 448 6.72 -3.59 -2.92
C ASP A 448 6.46 -3.57 -1.40
N GLY A 449 7.20 -4.37 -0.62
CA GLY A 449 7.08 -4.47 0.84
C GLY A 449 6.16 -5.59 1.34
N ARG A 450 5.48 -6.33 0.46
CA ARG A 450 4.64 -7.50 0.84
C ARG A 450 5.45 -8.77 1.01
N LEU A 451 4.76 -9.83 1.42
CA LEU A 451 5.29 -11.19 1.40
C LEU A 451 4.59 -12.00 0.30
N GLY A 452 5.38 -12.73 -0.49
CA GLY A 452 4.89 -13.73 -1.42
C GLY A 452 5.09 -15.10 -0.82
N GLU A 453 4.04 -15.89 -0.73
CA GLU A 453 4.08 -17.27 -0.28
C GLU A 453 3.96 -18.20 -1.49
N LEU A 454 4.99 -19.01 -1.72
CA LEU A 454 5.02 -20.05 -2.75
C LEU A 454 4.69 -21.38 -2.07
N HIS A 455 3.56 -21.99 -2.43
CA HIS A 455 3.06 -23.18 -1.74
C HIS A 455 2.36 -24.19 -2.64
N PHE A 456 2.20 -25.43 -2.15
CA PHE A 456 1.31 -26.40 -2.80
C PHE A 456 -0.17 -26.02 -2.63
N PRO A 457 -1.05 -26.40 -3.58
CA PRO A 457 -2.47 -26.08 -3.50
C PRO A 457 -3.12 -26.60 -2.20
N GLY A 458 -3.79 -25.72 -1.47
CA GLY A 458 -4.48 -26.04 -0.20
C GLY A 458 -3.60 -26.05 1.06
N MET A 459 -2.36 -25.56 1.00
CA MET A 459 -1.45 -25.48 2.15
C MET A 459 -1.00 -24.04 2.51
N GLY A 460 -1.33 -23.05 1.69
CA GLY A 460 -0.89 -21.66 1.89
C GLY A 460 -1.98 -20.65 1.58
N GLY A 461 -1.72 -19.40 1.93
CA GLY A 461 -2.69 -18.31 2.02
C GLY A 461 -2.92 -17.85 3.46
N ALA A 462 -3.64 -16.73 3.61
CA ALA A 462 -3.95 -16.12 4.91
C ALA A 462 -4.81 -17.03 5.81
N ASP A 463 -5.63 -17.89 5.21
CA ASP A 463 -6.57 -18.76 5.92
C ASP A 463 -5.95 -20.10 6.37
N PHE A 464 -4.73 -20.41 5.93
CA PHE A 464 -4.08 -21.70 6.16
C PHE A 464 -2.91 -21.59 7.15
N GLY A 465 -3.13 -22.10 8.36
CA GLY A 465 -2.11 -22.24 9.39
C GLY A 465 -1.10 -23.37 9.13
N PRO A 466 -0.07 -23.50 9.97
CA PRO A 466 0.84 -24.65 9.93
C PRO A 466 0.05 -25.92 10.25
N SER A 467 -0.03 -26.84 9.29
CA SER A 467 -0.71 -28.12 9.50
C SER A 467 0.26 -29.12 10.12
N PRO A 468 -0.11 -29.87 11.17
CA PRO A 468 0.62 -31.09 11.51
C PRO A 468 0.61 -31.96 10.27
N GLN A 469 1.76 -32.57 9.94
CA GLN A 469 1.88 -33.48 8.80
C GLN A 469 0.94 -34.68 8.99
N ASN A 470 -0.33 -34.50 8.67
CA ASN A 470 -1.29 -35.58 8.60
C ASN A 470 -0.96 -36.33 7.32
N THR A 471 -0.77 -37.62 7.50
CA THR A 471 -0.58 -38.72 6.54
C THR A 471 -1.72 -38.86 5.54
N ILE A 472 -2.17 -37.76 4.94
CA ILE A 472 -3.14 -37.77 3.86
C ILE A 472 -2.34 -37.98 2.58
N ARG A 473 -2.32 -39.23 2.11
CA ARG A 473 -1.98 -39.68 0.76
C ARG A 473 -2.89 -39.01 -0.31
N ARG A 474 -3.00 -37.68 -0.33
CA ARG A 474 -3.40 -36.97 -1.53
C ARG A 474 -2.14 -36.81 -2.35
N LYS A 475 -2.17 -37.32 -3.58
CA LYS A 475 -1.12 -37.14 -4.58
C LYS A 475 -0.90 -35.62 -4.71
N LEU A 476 0.09 -35.07 -4.00
CA LEU A 476 0.40 -33.65 -4.01
C LEU A 476 0.69 -33.29 -5.46
N SER A 477 -0.01 -32.28 -5.97
CA SER A 477 0.36 -31.69 -7.25
C SER A 477 1.75 -31.08 -7.08
N ASN A 478 2.72 -31.48 -7.90
CA ASN A 478 4.06 -30.89 -7.89
C ASN A 478 4.08 -29.44 -8.44
N LYS A 479 2.91 -28.86 -8.73
CA LYS A 479 2.78 -27.49 -9.20
C LYS A 479 2.57 -26.54 -8.02
N TYR A 480 3.51 -25.63 -7.82
CA TYR A 480 3.40 -24.56 -6.84
C TYR A 480 2.46 -23.45 -7.33
N GLU A 481 1.83 -22.77 -6.38
CA GLU A 481 0.99 -21.59 -6.57
C GLU A 481 1.48 -20.45 -5.66
N TRP A 482 1.17 -19.21 -6.04
CA TRP A 482 1.52 -18.02 -5.27
C TRP A 482 0.30 -17.51 -4.50
N SER A 483 0.49 -17.24 -3.22
CA SER A 483 -0.38 -16.36 -2.43
C SER A 483 0.38 -15.08 -2.11
N ILE A 484 -0.27 -13.93 -2.25
CA ILE A 484 0.28 -12.67 -1.75
C ILE A 484 -0.28 -12.45 -0.36
N LEU A 485 0.62 -12.29 0.60
CA LEU A 485 0.30 -11.99 1.98
C LEU A 485 0.58 -10.51 2.19
N ASP A 486 -0.44 -9.78 2.63
CA ASP A 486 -0.24 -8.43 3.12
C ASP A 486 0.73 -8.47 4.30
N ALA A 487 1.63 -7.49 4.32
CA ALA A 487 2.56 -7.25 5.40
C ALA A 487 2.20 -5.88 6.00
N PRO A 488 2.63 -5.56 7.24
CA PRO A 488 2.32 -4.26 7.85
C PRO A 488 2.86 -3.08 7.05
N GLU A 489 3.88 -3.30 6.21
CA GLU A 489 4.29 -2.31 5.22
C GLU A 489 3.13 -2.00 4.27
N THR A 490 2.37 -2.96 3.73
CA THR A 490 1.24 -2.65 2.84
C THR A 490 -0.10 -2.32 3.50
N GLU A 491 -0.25 -2.55 4.80
CA GLU A 491 -1.40 -2.07 5.60
C GLU A 491 -1.39 -0.55 5.83
N GLY A 492 -0.38 0.15 5.31
CA GLY A 492 -0.22 1.59 5.42
C GLY A 492 1.14 2.03 5.96
N TRP A 493 2.16 1.16 5.97
CA TRP A 493 3.57 1.50 6.25
C TRP A 493 3.74 2.27 7.58
N ASN A 494 2.92 1.96 8.59
CA ASN A 494 2.92 2.66 9.88
C ASN A 494 3.28 1.79 11.07
N ALA A 495 3.72 0.55 10.85
CA ALA A 495 3.99 -0.33 11.97
C ALA A 495 5.30 0.00 12.73
N GLU A 496 6.16 0.89 12.17
CA GLU A 496 7.19 1.67 12.93
C GLU A 496 6.59 2.48 14.10
N TYR A 497 5.31 2.80 14.03
CA TYR A 497 4.63 3.64 15.00
C TYR A 497 3.73 2.84 15.92
N CYS A 498 3.67 1.51 15.79
CA CYS A 498 2.88 0.64 16.65
C CYS A 498 3.69 0.24 17.88
N SER A 499 3.23 0.61 19.08
CA SER A 499 3.92 0.35 20.35
C SER A 499 2.88 0.06 21.42
N GLU A 500 3.10 -0.96 22.24
CA GLU A 500 2.15 -1.37 23.29
C GLU A 500 1.79 -0.22 24.26
N GLU A 501 2.75 0.65 24.58
CA GLU A 501 2.58 1.77 25.53
C GLU A 501 1.51 2.79 25.12
N HIS A 502 1.22 2.92 23.82
CA HIS A 502 0.29 3.93 23.29
C HIS A 502 -0.96 3.31 22.62
N GLY A 503 -1.11 1.98 22.71
CA GLY A 503 -2.21 1.21 22.12
C GLY A 503 -2.27 1.28 20.58
N PRO A 504 -3.25 0.64 19.93
CA PRO A 504 -3.37 0.54 18.46
C PRO A 504 -3.53 1.88 17.73
N THR A 505 -3.60 2.98 18.48
CA THR A 505 -3.86 4.34 18.00
C THR A 505 -2.63 5.01 17.40
N ASN A 506 -1.44 4.60 17.84
CA ASN A 506 -0.17 5.12 17.36
C ASN A 506 0.20 4.61 15.96
N CYS A 507 -0.19 3.37 15.64
CA CYS A 507 -0.20 2.81 14.30
C CYS A 507 -0.92 3.69 13.29
N ILE A 508 -1.86 4.50 13.76
CA ILE A 508 -2.78 5.24 12.87
C ILE A 508 -2.46 6.72 12.82
N THR A 509 -1.92 7.22 13.92
CA THR A 509 -1.36 8.56 13.99
C THR A 509 0.05 8.62 13.43
N GLY A 510 0.76 7.51 13.18
CA GLY A 510 2.09 7.56 12.59
C GLY A 510 3.05 8.49 13.33
N ALA A 511 2.86 8.63 14.66
CA ALA A 511 3.53 9.62 15.48
C ALA A 511 4.86 9.05 15.98
N LYS A 512 5.96 9.69 15.61
CA LYS A 512 7.29 9.39 16.17
C LYS A 512 7.32 9.79 17.64
N ASN A 513 7.93 8.97 18.51
CA ASN A 513 8.39 9.42 19.82
C ASN A 513 9.46 10.50 19.61
N ILE A 514 9.04 11.76 19.52
CA ILE A 514 9.92 12.90 19.75
C ILE A 514 10.01 12.97 21.27
N VAL A 515 11.06 12.37 21.83
CA VAL A 515 11.49 12.72 23.18
C VAL A 515 11.69 14.23 23.14
N THR A 516 10.84 14.91 23.90
CA THR A 516 10.93 16.35 24.14
C THR A 516 12.22 16.59 24.89
N ASP A 517 13.31 16.82 24.17
CA ASP A 517 14.49 17.51 24.68
C ASP A 517 14.07 18.95 24.97
N THR A 518 13.39 19.11 26.10
CA THR A 518 13.10 20.39 26.71
C THR A 518 14.40 20.81 27.38
N GLU A 519 15.11 21.70 26.70
CA GLU A 519 16.06 22.69 27.21
C GLU A 519 16.77 22.35 28.53
N SER A 520 18.06 21.97 28.42
CA SER A 520 19.04 22.49 29.34
C SER A 520 20.02 23.37 28.56
N ASN A 521 20.00 24.66 28.89
CA ASN A 521 21.01 25.62 28.52
C ASN A 521 22.38 25.08 28.94
N ASP A 522 23.29 24.89 27.99
CA ASP A 522 24.68 25.27 28.23
C ASP A 522 25.45 25.50 26.93
N LEU A 523 26.14 26.63 26.93
CA LEU A 523 26.94 27.19 25.87
C LEU A 523 28.12 26.27 25.52
N SER A 524 28.15 25.68 24.33
CA SER A 524 29.42 25.42 23.65
C SER A 524 29.28 25.42 22.12
N ASN A 525 29.98 26.37 21.51
CA ASN A 525 30.14 26.51 20.07
C ASN A 525 30.81 25.28 19.47
N THR A 526 30.04 24.44 18.77
CA THR A 526 30.59 23.48 17.82
C THR A 526 29.74 23.51 16.55
N PRO A 527 30.31 23.81 15.36
CA PRO A 527 29.52 23.90 14.13
C PRO A 527 29.03 22.51 13.72
N PRO A 528 27.74 22.34 13.36
CA PRO A 528 27.26 21.06 12.86
C PRO A 528 27.97 20.71 11.56
N SER A 529 28.50 19.49 11.52
CA SER A 529 29.21 18.92 10.39
C SER A 529 28.34 18.96 9.13
N ARG A 530 28.91 19.54 8.06
CA ARG A 530 28.34 19.53 6.71
C ARG A 530 27.95 18.10 6.32
N ARG A 531 26.64 17.81 6.30
CA ARG A 531 26.11 16.64 5.58
C ARG A 531 26.57 16.74 4.13
N ARG A 532 27.50 15.86 3.75
CA ARG A 532 27.87 15.62 2.35
C ARG A 532 26.58 15.31 1.60
N LYS A 533 26.29 16.11 0.58
CA LYS A 533 25.39 15.77 -0.53
C LYS A 533 25.76 14.36 -0.99
N VAL A 534 24.88 13.39 -0.75
CA VAL A 534 24.88 12.16 -1.52
C VAL A 534 24.17 12.51 -2.81
N GLU A 535 24.90 12.38 -3.90
CA GLU A 535 24.45 12.73 -5.24
C GLU A 535 23.22 11.90 -5.64
N ASP A 536 22.22 12.61 -6.12
CA ASP A 536 21.07 12.12 -6.86
C ASP A 536 21.51 11.22 -8.01
N LYS A 537 21.24 9.91 -7.91
CA LYS A 537 21.00 9.04 -9.06
C LYS A 537 19.92 8.00 -8.71
N GLN A 538 18.66 8.47 -8.68
CA GLN A 538 17.47 7.63 -8.78
C GLN A 538 17.11 7.45 -10.27
N HIS A 539 17.55 6.34 -10.87
CA HIS A 539 16.99 5.73 -12.08
C HIS A 539 17.12 4.21 -11.81
N TYR A 540 16.15 3.32 -11.95
CA TYR A 540 15.08 3.11 -12.93
C TYR A 540 13.90 2.42 -12.19
N LEU A 541 12.64 2.56 -12.57
CA LEU A 541 12.07 2.27 -13.89
C LEU A 541 11.97 3.51 -14.80
N ASN A 542 12.55 3.39 -16.00
CA ASN A 542 12.34 4.19 -17.22
C ASN A 542 12.89 3.27 -18.34
N VAL A 543 12.41 3.18 -19.58
CA VAL A 543 11.36 3.82 -20.36
C VAL A 543 11.37 3.00 -21.65
N ASN A 544 10.24 2.41 -22.06
CA ASN A 544 10.03 2.32 -23.50
C ASN A 544 9.41 3.65 -23.87
N SER A 545 10.24 4.50 -24.46
CA SER A 545 9.80 5.64 -25.24
C SER A 545 9.21 5.05 -26.51
N TYR A 546 8.03 4.44 -26.40
CA TYR A 546 7.09 4.70 -27.46
C TYR A 546 6.78 6.17 -27.30
N GLN A 547 7.22 6.95 -28.28
CA GLN A 547 6.50 8.15 -28.69
C GLN A 547 5.07 7.70 -28.95
N GLN A 548 4.29 7.49 -27.89
CA GLN A 548 2.87 7.71 -27.95
C GLN A 548 2.83 9.19 -28.27
N SER A 549 2.43 9.45 -29.52
CA SER A 549 2.15 10.75 -30.08
C SER A 549 1.81 11.74 -28.97
N ASP A 550 2.40 12.93 -29.05
CA ASP A 550 1.80 14.12 -28.46
C ASP A 550 0.38 14.26 -29.04
N GLU A 551 -0.55 13.42 -28.59
CA GLU A 551 -1.96 13.72 -28.63
C GLU A 551 -2.12 14.75 -27.52
N THR A 552 -2.16 15.99 -28.00
CA THR A 552 -2.50 17.25 -27.35
C THR A 552 -3.72 17.20 -26.41
N GLU A 553 -4.38 16.06 -26.25
CA GLU A 553 -5.53 15.80 -25.39
C GLU A 553 -5.18 15.34 -23.96
N SER A 554 -4.34 16.04 -23.16
CA SER A 554 -4.23 15.63 -21.74
C SER A 554 -3.72 16.63 -20.69
N TYR A 555 -3.59 17.92 -21.01
CA TYR A 555 -3.31 18.95 -20.00
C TYR A 555 -4.57 19.66 -19.49
N ASN A 556 -5.63 19.73 -20.30
CA ASN A 556 -6.84 20.49 -19.99
C ASN A 556 -7.86 19.75 -19.11
N PHE A 557 -7.81 18.41 -19.02
CA PHE A 557 -8.79 17.64 -18.25
C PHE A 557 -8.79 17.99 -16.76
N LEU A 558 -7.61 18.01 -16.11
CA LEU A 558 -7.49 18.38 -14.69
C LEU A 558 -7.92 19.82 -14.45
N SER A 559 -7.61 20.70 -15.40
CA SER A 559 -8.05 22.11 -15.33
C SER A 559 -9.57 22.20 -15.38
N ARG A 560 -10.25 21.56 -16.34
CA ARG A 560 -11.72 21.60 -16.47
C ARG A 560 -12.48 20.99 -15.28
N THR A 561 -11.84 20.12 -14.52
CA THR A 561 -12.47 19.40 -13.41
C THR A 561 -12.26 20.07 -12.05
N ILE A 562 -11.43 21.11 -11.96
CA ILE A 562 -11.34 21.93 -10.74
C ILE A 562 -12.69 22.59 -10.47
N ASP A 563 -13.31 23.14 -11.53
CA ASP A 563 -14.55 23.90 -11.46
C ASP A 563 -15.71 23.06 -10.90
N LEU A 564 -15.68 21.73 -11.10
CA LEU A 564 -16.70 20.80 -10.59
C LEU A 564 -16.43 20.31 -9.15
N ASN A 565 -15.18 20.23 -8.72
CA ASN A 565 -14.81 19.53 -7.47
C ASN A 565 -14.32 20.45 -6.35
N PHE A 566 -13.94 21.69 -6.67
CA PHE A 566 -13.30 22.63 -5.76
C PHE A 566 -13.91 24.03 -5.82
N HIS A 567 -15.19 24.12 -6.22
CA HIS A 567 -15.95 25.38 -6.31
C HIS A 567 -16.27 25.96 -4.93
N MET A 568 -16.50 25.07 -3.96
CA MET A 568 -16.84 25.41 -2.58
C MET A 568 -15.85 24.82 -1.59
N ARG A 569 -15.56 25.55 -0.50
CA ARG A 569 -14.82 25.03 0.65
C ARG A 569 -15.17 25.77 1.93
N VAL A 570 -15.41 25.01 2.99
CA VAL A 570 -15.74 25.55 4.31
C VAL A 570 -14.46 25.92 5.04
N MET A 571 -14.42 27.10 5.64
CA MET A 571 -13.26 27.62 6.37
C MET A 571 -13.47 27.50 7.89
N HIS A 572 -14.67 27.85 8.35
CA HIS A 572 -15.11 27.65 9.73
C HIS A 572 -16.51 27.04 9.74
N ALA A 573 -16.66 25.90 10.40
CA ALA A 573 -17.95 25.22 10.54
C ALA A 573 -19.02 26.17 11.10
N ASP A 574 -20.22 26.13 10.51
CA ASP A 574 -21.37 27.01 10.80
C ASP A 574 -21.11 28.52 10.72
N ARG A 575 -19.95 28.96 10.20
CA ARG A 575 -19.57 30.39 10.20
C ARG A 575 -19.10 30.92 8.86
N SER A 576 -18.32 30.17 8.09
CA SER A 576 -17.70 30.68 6.87
C SER A 576 -17.59 29.61 5.79
N LEU A 577 -18.15 29.91 4.62
CA LEU A 577 -18.10 29.11 3.40
C LEU A 577 -17.58 29.97 2.25
N PHE A 578 -16.57 29.48 1.53
CA PHE A 578 -16.07 30.11 0.32
C PHE A 578 -16.71 29.50 -0.92
N LEU A 579 -17.01 30.36 -1.89
CA LEU A 579 -17.54 30.04 -3.21
C LEU A 579 -16.69 30.76 -4.27
N ILE A 580 -16.20 30.02 -5.25
CA ILE A 580 -15.72 30.59 -6.51
C ILE A 580 -16.93 30.68 -7.44
N ALA A 581 -17.05 31.76 -8.21
CA ALA A 581 -18.07 31.87 -9.24
C ALA A 581 -17.49 31.51 -10.61
N ASP A 582 -18.35 31.20 -11.59
CA ASP A 582 -17.92 30.84 -12.96
C ASP A 582 -17.05 31.90 -13.65
N ASN A 583 -17.20 33.17 -13.26
CA ASN A 583 -16.39 34.29 -13.74
C ASN A 583 -15.02 34.42 -13.01
N GLY A 584 -14.73 33.52 -12.08
CA GLY A 584 -13.51 33.44 -11.29
C GLY A 584 -13.42 34.41 -10.12
N LEU A 585 -14.52 35.08 -9.75
CA LEU A 585 -14.61 35.89 -8.53
C LEU A 585 -14.70 34.99 -7.30
N THR A 586 -14.08 35.42 -6.20
CA THR A 586 -14.09 34.70 -4.92
C THR A 586 -15.02 35.39 -3.93
N PHE A 587 -15.97 34.64 -3.37
CA PHE A 587 -16.92 35.11 -2.37
C PHE A 587 -16.79 34.28 -1.08
N GLU A 588 -16.97 34.93 0.06
CA GLU A 588 -17.10 34.31 1.38
C GLU A 588 -18.50 34.59 1.92
N TYR A 589 -19.25 33.54 2.23
CA TYR A 589 -20.49 33.60 2.97
C TYR A 589 -20.16 33.51 4.46
N LEU A 590 -20.17 34.65 5.14
CA LEU A 590 -19.70 34.80 6.52
C LEU A 590 -20.87 35.13 7.46
N ASN A 591 -20.92 34.44 8.60
CA ASN A 591 -21.74 34.81 9.75
C ASN A 591 -20.93 35.71 10.69
N SER A 592 -21.38 36.95 10.82
CA SER A 592 -20.85 37.89 11.81
C SER A 592 -21.96 38.28 12.78
N ASN A 593 -21.84 37.82 14.03
CA ASN A 593 -22.79 38.11 15.12
C ASN A 593 -24.26 37.78 14.78
N GLY A 594 -24.51 36.68 14.06
CA GLY A 594 -25.85 36.23 13.69
C GLY A 594 -26.36 36.76 12.35
N ILE A 595 -25.62 37.66 11.70
CA ILE A 595 -25.96 38.21 10.38
C ILE A 595 -25.11 37.53 9.31
N TRP A 596 -25.76 37.03 8.26
CA TRP A 596 -25.11 36.42 7.10
C TRP A 596 -24.84 37.45 6.02
N LEU A 597 -23.59 37.50 5.53
CA LEU A 597 -23.14 38.47 4.54
C LEU A 597 -22.27 37.78 3.49
N TRP A 598 -22.32 38.28 2.25
CA TRP A 598 -21.39 37.91 1.20
C TRP A 598 -20.24 38.91 1.12
N LEU A 599 -19.01 38.46 1.32
CA LEU A 599 -17.80 39.24 1.18
C LEU A 599 -17.10 38.87 -0.13
N ARG A 600 -16.71 39.87 -0.92
CA ARG A 600 -15.92 39.67 -2.14
C ARG A 600 -14.43 39.79 -1.83
N HIS A 601 -13.64 38.81 -2.23
CA HIS A 601 -12.18 38.87 -2.13
C HIS A 601 -11.58 39.17 -3.49
N GLU A 602 -11.06 40.39 -3.64
CA GLU A 602 -10.44 40.82 -4.89
C GLU A 602 -9.02 40.29 -5.05
N HIS A 603 -8.72 39.83 -6.26
CA HIS A 603 -7.38 39.45 -6.68
C HIS A 603 -7.21 39.82 -8.16
N VAL A 604 -5.98 40.13 -8.57
CA VAL A 604 -5.66 40.61 -9.93
C VAL A 604 -5.91 39.56 -11.01
N THR A 605 -5.83 38.28 -10.65
CA THR A 605 -6.13 37.14 -11.54
C THR A 605 -7.37 36.41 -11.04
N ALA A 606 -8.19 35.94 -11.99
CA ALA A 606 -9.35 35.09 -11.71
C ALA A 606 -8.92 33.81 -10.98
N MET A 607 -9.66 33.46 -9.93
CA MET A 607 -9.50 32.21 -9.20
C MET A 607 -10.26 31.09 -9.90
N LYS A 608 -9.73 29.89 -9.78
CA LYS A 608 -10.29 28.69 -10.42
C LYS A 608 -10.89 27.71 -9.41
N GLY A 609 -10.34 27.64 -8.20
CA GLY A 609 -10.87 26.76 -7.17
C GLY A 609 -10.16 26.89 -5.84
N THR A 610 -10.80 26.39 -4.79
CA THR A 610 -10.28 26.32 -3.42
C THR A 610 -9.74 24.91 -3.14
N LEU A 611 -8.43 24.79 -2.98
CA LEU A 611 -7.73 23.49 -2.93
C LEU A 611 -7.36 23.02 -1.51
N GLY A 612 -7.50 23.87 -0.49
CA GLY A 612 -7.04 23.60 0.87
C GLY A 612 -7.52 24.63 1.88
N SER A 613 -7.74 24.23 3.12
CA SER A 613 -7.75 25.14 4.28
C SER A 613 -6.83 24.61 5.37
N TYR A 614 -6.09 25.50 6.03
CA TYR A 614 -5.20 25.14 7.14
C TYR A 614 -4.99 26.32 8.08
N ASN A 615 -5.26 26.11 9.37
CA ASN A 615 -5.03 27.08 10.45
C ASN A 615 -5.55 28.50 10.13
N GLY A 616 -6.79 28.61 9.63
CA GLY A 616 -7.43 29.89 9.27
C GLY A 616 -6.93 30.52 7.97
N SER A 617 -6.10 29.81 7.20
CA SER A 617 -5.64 30.22 5.86
C SER A 617 -6.33 29.39 4.78
N LEU A 618 -6.82 30.04 3.72
CA LEU A 618 -7.41 29.39 2.56
C LEU A 618 -6.38 29.31 1.42
N TYR A 619 -6.33 28.18 0.73
CA TYR A 619 -5.42 27.91 -0.37
C TYR A 619 -6.19 27.85 -1.68
N LEU A 620 -5.89 28.76 -2.60
CA LEU A 620 -6.60 28.94 -3.86
C LEU A 620 -5.66 28.76 -5.04
N VAL A 621 -6.21 28.34 -6.17
CA VAL A 621 -5.47 28.26 -7.44
C VAL A 621 -6.06 29.24 -8.45
N ASP A 622 -5.21 29.99 -9.14
CA ASP A 622 -5.64 30.88 -10.23
C ASP A 622 -5.77 30.15 -11.58
N VAL A 623 -6.31 30.84 -12.58
CA VAL A 623 -6.42 30.32 -13.96
C VAL A 623 -5.09 29.89 -14.59
N HIS A 624 -3.96 30.40 -14.09
CA HIS A 624 -2.62 30.03 -14.56
C HIS A 624 -2.03 28.85 -13.78
N GLY A 625 -2.71 28.35 -12.74
CA GLY A 625 -2.24 27.26 -11.90
C GLY A 625 -1.27 27.69 -10.80
N ASN A 626 -1.18 28.97 -10.46
CA ASN A 626 -0.39 29.43 -9.32
C ASN A 626 -1.20 29.24 -8.04
N LEU A 627 -0.52 28.76 -7.00
CA LEU A 627 -1.10 28.58 -5.68
C LEU A 627 -0.95 29.88 -4.87
N HIS A 628 -2.06 30.36 -4.32
CA HIS A 628 -2.14 31.54 -3.48
C HIS A 628 -2.71 31.20 -2.10
N ILE A 629 -2.23 31.85 -1.06
CA ILE A 629 -2.83 31.83 0.27
C ILE A 629 -3.64 33.11 0.47
N ARG A 630 -4.86 32.95 0.96
CA ARG A 630 -5.68 34.03 1.51
C ARG A 630 -5.78 33.84 3.01
N GLU A 631 -5.22 34.78 3.77
CA GLU A 631 -5.20 34.71 5.23
C GLU A 631 -5.45 36.08 5.87
N ARG A 632 -5.91 36.05 7.11
CA ARG A 632 -6.10 37.23 7.94
C ARG A 632 -4.86 37.42 8.82
N ASN A 633 -4.24 38.58 8.75
CA ASN A 633 -3.06 38.93 9.54
C ASN A 633 -3.35 40.23 10.31
N GLY A 634 -3.74 40.09 11.58
CA GLY A 634 -4.31 41.21 12.35
C GLY A 634 -5.63 41.65 11.72
N ASP A 635 -5.75 42.95 11.44
CA ASP A 635 -6.96 43.54 10.83
C ASP A 635 -6.96 43.48 9.29
N GLU A 636 -5.83 43.14 8.67
CA GLU A 636 -5.68 43.12 7.22
C GLU A 636 -5.82 41.71 6.65
N LEU A 637 -6.37 41.62 5.44
CA LEU A 637 -6.40 40.37 4.68
C LEU A 637 -5.31 40.39 3.61
N LEU A 638 -4.43 39.39 3.61
CA LEU A 638 -3.28 39.31 2.70
C LEU A 638 -3.42 38.21 1.64
N TRP A 639 -2.76 38.41 0.51
CA TRP A 639 -2.57 37.41 -0.54
C TRP A 639 -1.10 37.05 -0.62
N ILE A 640 -0.76 35.77 -0.53
CA ILE A 640 0.62 35.28 -0.60
C ILE A 640 0.75 34.31 -1.76
N ASN A 641 1.65 34.60 -2.70
CA ASN A 641 1.91 33.71 -3.83
C ASN A 641 2.91 32.61 -3.43
N CYS A 642 2.41 31.38 -3.27
CA CYS A 642 3.19 30.20 -2.91
C CYS A 642 4.01 29.65 -4.07
N THR A 643 3.58 29.87 -5.30
CA THR A 643 4.32 29.44 -6.52
C THR A 643 5.53 30.33 -6.79
N ALA A 644 5.55 31.58 -6.31
CA ALA A 644 6.71 32.46 -6.37
C ALA A 644 7.82 32.07 -5.37
N MET A 645 7.52 31.18 -4.40
CA MET A 645 8.49 30.73 -3.41
C MET A 645 9.56 29.81 -4.02
N LYS A 646 10.64 29.56 -3.27
CA LYS A 646 11.74 28.69 -3.71
C LYS A 646 11.24 27.29 -4.07
N LYS A 647 11.57 26.82 -5.28
CA LYS A 647 11.07 25.57 -5.87
C LYS A 647 9.54 25.52 -6.04
N GLY A 648 8.88 26.68 -6.12
CA GLY A 648 7.46 26.76 -6.41
C GLY A 648 7.08 25.99 -7.67
N ARG A 649 5.87 25.44 -7.66
CA ARG A 649 5.32 24.62 -8.73
C ARG A 649 3.89 25.08 -8.99
N GLN A 650 3.45 24.89 -10.23
CA GLN A 650 2.06 25.08 -10.59
C GLN A 650 1.25 23.84 -10.21
N VAL A 651 0.03 24.07 -9.75
CA VAL A 651 -0.93 23.05 -9.32
C VAL A 651 -2.12 23.02 -10.27
N ALA A 652 -2.80 21.87 -10.33
CA ALA A 652 -3.94 21.60 -11.20
C ALA A 652 -5.07 20.83 -10.49
N SER A 653 -4.84 20.32 -9.28
CA SER A 653 -5.85 19.71 -8.42
C SER A 653 -5.31 19.69 -6.99
N GLY A 654 -6.19 19.48 -6.01
CA GLY A 654 -5.89 19.57 -4.58
C GLY A 654 -6.50 18.46 -3.77
N SER A 655 -6.49 18.65 -2.46
CA SER A 655 -7.01 17.68 -1.52
C SER A 655 -8.53 17.62 -1.55
N PRO A 656 -9.13 16.42 -1.40
CA PRO A 656 -10.58 16.28 -1.39
C PRO A 656 -11.24 16.97 -0.20
N TRP A 657 -10.67 16.78 1.00
CA TRP A 657 -11.18 17.28 2.28
C TRP A 657 -10.04 17.82 3.14
N ASP A 658 -10.32 18.77 4.02
CA ASP A 658 -9.33 19.31 4.95
C ASP A 658 -9.25 18.53 6.29
N GLY A 659 -10.27 17.70 6.57
CA GLY A 659 -10.41 16.86 7.75
C GLY A 659 -11.76 16.12 7.77
N ILE A 660 -12.05 15.39 8.85
CA ILE A 660 -13.36 14.77 9.10
C ILE A 660 -14.32 15.83 9.65
N PRO A 661 -15.56 15.98 9.14
CA PRO A 661 -16.55 16.89 9.71
C PRO A 661 -16.70 16.70 11.22
N GLY A 662 -16.72 17.80 11.98
CA GLY A 662 -16.86 17.79 13.44
C GLY A 662 -15.60 17.52 14.25
N LEU A 663 -14.58 16.96 13.62
CA LEU A 663 -13.35 16.64 14.32
C LEU A 663 -12.29 17.73 14.12
N LEU A 664 -11.89 18.37 15.23
CA LEU A 664 -10.78 19.31 15.22
C LEU A 664 -9.47 18.63 14.81
N ARG A 665 -8.84 19.13 13.75
CA ARG A 665 -7.51 18.69 13.32
C ARG A 665 -6.45 19.29 14.26
N ARG A 666 -5.71 18.44 14.98
CA ARG A 666 -4.57 18.88 15.80
C ARG A 666 -3.43 19.34 14.89
N VAL A 667 -2.96 20.57 15.09
CA VAL A 667 -1.81 21.14 14.38
C VAL A 667 -0.53 20.44 14.83
N THR A 668 0.29 19.99 13.89
CA THR A 668 1.58 19.34 14.17
C THR A 668 2.74 20.06 13.49
N THR A 669 3.96 19.83 13.98
CA THR A 669 5.18 20.46 13.45
C THR A 669 5.55 20.02 12.03
N ASP A 670 4.87 18.99 11.51
CA ASP A 670 5.15 18.36 10.22
C ASP A 670 3.93 18.38 9.28
N ASP A 671 2.91 19.19 9.54
CA ASP A 671 1.74 19.30 8.65
C ASP A 671 2.11 19.76 7.23
N ALA A 672 1.49 19.11 6.26
CA ALA A 672 1.63 19.41 4.84
C ALA A 672 0.28 19.30 4.11
N LEU A 673 0.14 20.06 3.03
CA LEU A 673 -0.93 19.94 2.06
C LEU A 673 -0.41 19.25 0.81
N PHE A 674 -1.28 18.48 0.15
CA PHE A 674 -0.93 17.74 -1.05
C PHE A 674 -1.71 18.23 -2.27
N PHE A 675 -0.99 18.38 -3.37
CA PHE A 675 -1.53 18.88 -4.63
C PHE A 675 -1.08 18.00 -5.81
N VAL A 676 -1.81 18.06 -6.91
CA VAL A 676 -1.39 17.44 -8.18
C VAL A 676 -1.03 18.55 -9.15
N ASN A 677 0.14 18.46 -9.78
CA ASN A 677 0.54 19.44 -10.80
C ASN A 677 -0.08 19.15 -12.17
N LYS A 678 0.05 20.10 -13.12
CA LYS A 678 -0.44 19.93 -14.50
C LYS A 678 0.14 18.70 -15.23
N ARG A 679 1.29 18.20 -14.78
CA ARG A 679 1.95 16.99 -15.32
C ARG A 679 1.44 15.69 -14.69
N GLY A 680 0.56 15.76 -13.69
CA GLY A 680 0.03 14.59 -12.97
C GLY A 680 1.00 13.99 -11.95
N ARG A 681 1.85 14.82 -11.32
CA ARG A 681 2.73 14.41 -10.19
C ARG A 681 2.19 14.94 -8.88
N LEU A 682 2.40 14.19 -7.80
CA LEU A 682 2.06 14.58 -6.44
C LEU A 682 3.08 15.59 -5.92
N LEU A 683 2.60 16.67 -5.34
CA LEU A 683 3.40 17.70 -4.70
C LEU A 683 3.02 17.77 -3.22
N GLN A 684 4.03 17.79 -2.36
CA GLN A 684 3.87 18.07 -0.95
C GLN A 684 4.28 19.52 -0.68
N PHE A 685 3.39 20.27 -0.03
CA PHE A 685 3.63 21.63 0.43
C PHE A 685 3.58 21.67 1.96
N THR A 686 4.75 21.76 2.61
CA THR A 686 4.83 21.87 4.07
C THR A 686 4.26 23.21 4.52
N VAL A 687 3.29 23.20 5.43
CA VAL A 687 2.60 24.40 5.95
C VAL A 687 2.85 24.64 7.44
N ALA A 688 3.31 23.61 8.16
CA ALA A 688 3.58 23.69 9.59
C ALA A 688 4.53 24.84 9.95
N LEU A 689 4.17 25.56 11.02
CA LEU A 689 4.96 26.67 11.57
C LEU A 689 5.34 27.75 10.53
N ARG A 690 4.56 27.89 9.44
CA ARG A 690 4.84 28.78 8.30
C ARG A 690 6.19 28.51 7.61
N LYS A 691 6.76 27.31 7.75
CA LYS A 691 8.01 26.89 7.09
C LYS A 691 7.73 26.33 5.70
N PHE A 692 7.24 27.19 4.80
CA PHE A 692 6.78 26.80 3.47
C PHE A 692 7.87 26.12 2.64
N LYS A 693 7.61 24.88 2.23
CA LYS A 693 8.55 24.09 1.43
C LYS A 693 7.82 23.18 0.44
N TRP A 694 8.22 23.27 -0.82
CA TRP A 694 7.79 22.38 -1.88
C TRP A 694 8.68 21.14 -1.97
N LYS A 695 8.06 19.97 -2.06
CA LYS A 695 8.67 18.68 -2.40
C LYS A 695 7.87 18.04 -3.54
N ASP A 696 8.58 17.48 -4.51
CA ASP A 696 7.98 16.72 -5.60
C ASP A 696 8.01 15.23 -5.22
N CYS A 697 6.83 14.65 -5.03
CA CYS A 697 6.65 13.25 -4.62
C CYS A 697 6.50 12.31 -5.83
N HIS A 698 6.73 12.83 -7.05
CA HIS A 698 6.61 12.09 -8.30
C HIS A 698 5.18 11.56 -8.55
N SER A 699 5.01 10.74 -9.58
CA SER A 699 3.79 10.00 -9.87
C SER A 699 4.05 8.50 -9.71
N PRO A 700 3.01 7.67 -9.62
CA PRO A 700 3.18 6.22 -9.73
C PRO A 700 3.97 5.82 -11.00
N PRO A 701 4.67 4.67 -10.98
CA PRO A 701 5.58 4.28 -12.07
C PRO A 701 4.89 4.08 -13.43
N ASP A 702 3.64 3.64 -13.43
CA ASP A 702 2.89 3.23 -14.62
C ASP A 702 1.83 4.25 -15.06
N THR A 703 1.62 5.34 -14.31
CA THR A 703 0.58 6.31 -14.65
C THR A 703 0.79 7.68 -14.02
N LYS A 704 0.19 8.70 -14.64
CA LYS A 704 0.06 10.04 -14.07
C LYS A 704 -1.14 10.06 -13.12
N ILE A 705 -1.08 10.91 -12.11
CA ILE A 705 -2.17 11.07 -11.15
C ILE A 705 -3.33 11.83 -11.81
N ALA A 706 -4.55 11.33 -11.59
CA ALA A 706 -5.78 12.05 -11.88
C ALA A 706 -6.21 12.87 -10.66
N PHE A 707 -6.53 12.21 -9.54
CA PHE A 707 -7.04 12.88 -8.34
C PHE A 707 -6.52 12.27 -7.05
N ILE A 708 -6.50 13.08 -6.00
CA ILE A 708 -6.27 12.64 -4.63
C ILE A 708 -7.61 12.13 -4.07
N VAL A 709 -7.61 10.91 -3.56
CA VAL A 709 -8.75 10.24 -2.89
C VAL A 709 -8.79 10.58 -1.42
N ASP A 710 -7.62 10.61 -0.79
CA ASP A 710 -7.45 10.90 0.62
C ASP A 710 -6.09 11.57 0.87
N GLN A 711 -6.07 12.53 1.80
CA GLN A 711 -4.84 13.16 2.30
C GLN A 711 -4.73 12.97 3.82
N GLU A 712 -4.19 11.83 4.23
CA GLU A 712 -3.92 11.52 5.63
C GLU A 712 -5.17 11.46 6.54
N VAL A 713 -6.40 11.42 6.00
CA VAL A 713 -7.64 11.28 6.81
C VAL A 713 -7.89 9.82 7.15
N PHE A 714 -7.71 8.93 6.18
CA PHE A 714 -7.84 7.50 6.38
C PHE A 714 -6.67 6.98 7.24
N ARG A 715 -5.44 7.35 6.90
CA ARG A 715 -4.20 6.98 7.60
C ARG A 715 -3.19 8.12 7.57
N ARG A 716 -2.62 8.49 8.71
CA ARG A 716 -1.54 9.49 8.75
C ARG A 716 -0.34 9.03 7.92
N ASN A 717 0.34 9.98 7.27
CA ASN A 717 1.49 9.78 6.36
C ASN A 717 1.20 9.00 5.07
N VAL A 718 -0.04 8.61 4.81
CA VAL A 718 -0.45 7.90 3.58
C VAL A 718 -1.39 8.78 2.76
N ILE A 719 -1.14 8.82 1.46
CA ILE A 719 -1.93 9.60 0.49
C ILE A 719 -2.46 8.61 -0.53
N PHE A 720 -3.78 8.51 -0.66
CA PHE A 720 -4.41 7.68 -1.69
C PHE A 720 -4.73 8.51 -2.92
N VAL A 721 -4.47 7.97 -4.10
CA VAL A 721 -4.69 8.64 -5.39
C VAL A 721 -5.27 7.69 -6.44
N VAL A 722 -6.06 8.23 -7.35
CA VAL A 722 -6.48 7.53 -8.58
C VAL A 722 -5.55 7.93 -9.72
N GLY A 723 -4.98 6.95 -10.40
CA GLY A 723 -4.21 7.15 -11.63
C GLY A 723 -5.10 7.46 -12.83
N ARG A 724 -4.55 8.04 -13.90
CA ARG A 724 -5.30 8.29 -15.16
C ARG A 724 -5.79 6.99 -15.82
N ASN A 725 -5.22 5.85 -15.45
CA ASN A 725 -5.63 4.51 -15.82
C ASN A 725 -6.81 3.96 -14.97
N GLY A 726 -7.40 4.76 -14.08
CA GLY A 726 -8.55 4.37 -13.25
C GLY A 726 -8.20 3.38 -12.13
N ARG A 727 -6.92 3.28 -11.75
CA ARG A 727 -6.46 2.39 -10.67
C ARG A 727 -6.10 3.15 -9.41
N LEU A 728 -6.29 2.50 -8.26
CA LEU A 728 -5.95 3.05 -6.94
C LEU A 728 -4.47 2.84 -6.57
N TYR A 729 -3.83 3.90 -6.08
CA TYR A 729 -2.46 3.90 -5.60
C TYR A 729 -2.39 4.57 -4.23
N GLN A 730 -1.38 4.19 -3.45
CA GLN A 730 -0.99 4.88 -2.23
C GLN A 730 0.46 5.38 -2.33
N TYR A 731 0.71 6.57 -1.78
CA TYR A 731 2.05 7.11 -1.55
C TYR A 731 2.32 7.15 -0.06
N ASN A 732 3.44 6.56 0.37
CA ASN A 732 3.90 6.69 1.74
C ASN A 732 4.89 7.86 1.86
N ARG A 733 4.59 8.81 2.75
CA ARG A 733 5.38 10.02 2.95
C ARG A 733 6.77 9.76 3.57
N ILE A 734 6.92 8.69 4.35
CA ILE A 734 8.15 8.35 5.09
C ILE A 734 9.14 7.62 4.19
N THR A 735 8.68 6.57 3.50
CA THR A 735 9.51 5.74 2.63
C THR A 735 9.60 6.29 1.21
N GLU A 736 8.72 7.24 0.86
CA GLU A 736 8.61 7.87 -0.45
C GLU A 736 8.26 6.88 -1.57
N LEU A 737 7.65 5.75 -1.21
CA LEU A 737 7.30 4.69 -2.14
C LEU A 737 5.84 4.78 -2.58
N TRP A 738 5.63 4.39 -3.84
CA TRP A 738 4.33 4.22 -4.45
C TRP A 738 3.95 2.75 -4.42
N HIS A 739 2.73 2.46 -4.00
CA HIS A 739 2.14 1.14 -4.06
C HIS A 739 0.83 1.18 -4.84
N ARG A 740 0.57 0.13 -5.61
CA ARG A 740 -0.65 -0.04 -6.39
C ARG A 740 -1.50 -1.12 -5.75
N HIS A 741 -2.75 -0.77 -5.44
CA HIS A 741 -3.68 -1.74 -4.88
C HIS A 741 -4.16 -2.71 -5.96
N TYR A 742 -4.33 -3.97 -5.57
CA TYR A 742 -4.97 -4.95 -6.43
C TYR A 742 -6.41 -4.51 -6.67
N GLN A 743 -6.81 -4.43 -7.93
CA GLN A 743 -8.12 -3.97 -8.37
C GLN A 743 -8.52 -4.85 -9.55
N SER A 744 -9.75 -5.36 -9.52
CA SER A 744 -10.27 -6.19 -10.61
C SER A 744 -10.10 -5.48 -11.96
N PRO A 745 -9.67 -6.17 -13.03
CA PRO A 745 -9.55 -5.56 -14.36
C PRO A 745 -10.84 -4.93 -14.88
N HIS A 746 -12.00 -5.40 -14.41
CA HIS A 746 -13.33 -4.89 -14.79
C HIS A 746 -13.75 -3.65 -14.00
N LEU A 747 -13.15 -3.43 -12.83
CA LEU A 747 -13.42 -2.27 -12.02
C LEU A 747 -12.48 -1.16 -12.49
N VAL A 748 -13.01 -0.13 -13.15
CA VAL A 748 -12.28 1.08 -13.51
C VAL A 748 -12.84 2.23 -12.70
N LEU A 749 -12.00 2.94 -11.95
CA LEU A 749 -12.41 4.09 -11.16
C LEU A 749 -12.56 5.32 -12.06
N SER A 750 -13.60 6.11 -11.80
CA SER A 750 -13.75 7.42 -12.40
C SER A 750 -12.58 8.32 -12.00
N ARG A 751 -12.26 9.27 -12.87
CA ARG A 751 -11.25 10.30 -12.60
C ARG A 751 -11.86 11.44 -11.79
N THR A 752 -12.40 11.12 -10.61
CA THR A 752 -12.93 12.09 -9.64
C THR A 752 -12.30 11.87 -8.26
N PRO A 753 -12.28 12.89 -7.38
CA PRO A 753 -11.90 12.72 -5.99
C PRO A 753 -12.77 11.68 -5.26
N GLY A 754 -12.22 11.06 -4.22
CA GLY A 754 -12.97 10.16 -3.33
C GLY A 754 -13.18 10.75 -1.93
N THR A 755 -13.84 9.98 -1.07
CA THR A 755 -14.09 10.32 0.33
C THR A 755 -13.54 9.23 1.24
N ALA A 756 -12.64 9.61 2.14
CA ALA A 756 -12.23 8.77 3.24
C ALA A 756 -13.27 8.80 4.36
N MET A 757 -13.56 7.64 4.91
CA MET A 757 -14.39 7.44 6.09
C MET A 757 -13.57 6.72 7.14
N ARG A 758 -13.67 7.22 8.37
CA ARG A 758 -13.06 6.57 9.51
C ARG A 758 -13.92 6.78 10.77
N PRO A 759 -14.32 5.71 11.48
CA PRO A 759 -15.19 5.85 12.66
C PRO A 759 -14.56 6.69 13.77
N SER A 760 -13.25 6.59 13.96
CA SER A 760 -12.53 7.42 14.92
C SER A 760 -11.05 7.57 14.53
N PRO A 761 -10.35 8.62 15.01
CA PRO A 761 -8.89 8.78 14.85
C PRO A 761 -8.05 7.65 15.44
N LEU A 762 -8.68 6.75 16.21
CA LEU A 762 -8.09 5.61 16.89
C LEU A 762 -8.50 4.26 16.25
N SER A 763 -9.47 4.26 15.32
CA SER A 763 -9.97 3.05 14.65
C SER A 763 -9.00 2.55 13.59
N LEU A 764 -8.57 1.29 13.69
CA LEU A 764 -7.79 0.66 12.63
C LEU A 764 -8.63 0.36 11.38
N ALA A 765 -9.96 0.27 11.51
CA ALA A 765 -10.86 0.10 10.38
C ALA A 765 -11.23 1.44 9.74
N GLY A 766 -11.46 1.43 8.43
CA GLY A 766 -11.91 2.58 7.67
C GLY A 766 -12.29 2.20 6.25
N SER A 767 -12.84 3.16 5.51
CA SER A 767 -13.20 2.97 4.11
C SER A 767 -12.81 4.14 3.21
N LEU A 768 -12.52 3.86 1.94
CA LEU A 768 -12.39 4.86 0.87
C LEU A 768 -13.55 4.68 -0.11
N PHE A 769 -14.40 5.69 -0.23
CA PHE A 769 -15.51 5.71 -1.18
C PHE A 769 -15.11 6.46 -2.45
N MET A 770 -15.36 5.84 -3.59
CA MET A 770 -15.03 6.34 -4.92
C MET A 770 -16.17 6.02 -5.89
N VAL A 771 -16.17 6.64 -7.07
CA VAL A 771 -17.15 6.35 -8.13
C VAL A 771 -16.44 5.60 -9.25
N SER A 772 -17.04 4.53 -9.77
CA SER A 772 -16.56 3.81 -10.96
C SER A 772 -16.77 4.63 -12.23
N GLU A 773 -16.08 4.30 -13.31
CA GLU A 773 -16.24 4.97 -14.60
C GLU A 773 -17.68 4.88 -15.14
N HIS A 774 -18.41 3.84 -14.76
CA HIS A 774 -19.83 3.66 -15.10
C HIS A 774 -20.79 4.42 -14.16
N GLY A 775 -20.28 5.19 -13.20
CA GLY A 775 -21.10 5.99 -12.28
C GLY A 775 -21.68 5.20 -11.10
N GLY A 776 -21.10 4.06 -10.73
CA GLY A 776 -21.49 3.31 -9.52
C GLY A 776 -20.63 3.66 -8.31
N LEU A 777 -21.17 3.57 -7.10
CA LEU A 777 -20.42 3.75 -5.86
C LEU A 777 -19.61 2.49 -5.54
N VAL A 778 -18.33 2.69 -5.19
CA VAL A 778 -17.37 1.64 -4.86
C VAL A 778 -16.68 2.01 -3.56
N GLU A 779 -16.46 1.01 -2.71
CA GLU A 779 -15.78 1.13 -1.44
C GLU A 779 -14.52 0.25 -1.45
N TYR A 780 -13.42 0.82 -0.99
CA TYR A 780 -12.22 0.07 -0.61
C TYR A 780 -12.10 0.12 0.91
N HIS A 781 -12.44 -0.99 1.56
CA HIS A 781 -12.57 -1.12 3.01
C HIS A 781 -11.35 -1.84 3.59
N PHE A 782 -10.90 -1.40 4.77
CA PHE A 782 -9.90 -2.12 5.56
C PHE A 782 -10.48 -2.53 6.90
N SER A 783 -10.31 -3.82 7.21
CA SER A 783 -10.62 -4.45 8.49
C SER A 783 -9.34 -5.08 9.06
N PRO A 784 -9.03 -4.94 10.36
CA PRO A 784 -7.88 -5.64 10.96
C PRO A 784 -7.97 -7.17 10.92
N LYS A 785 -9.17 -7.72 10.71
CA LYS A 785 -9.40 -9.17 10.67
C LYS A 785 -9.31 -9.72 9.24
N ASP A 786 -9.88 -8.97 8.29
CA ASP A 786 -10.14 -9.44 6.92
C ASP A 786 -9.20 -8.77 5.90
N GLY A 787 -8.43 -7.77 6.33
CA GLY A 787 -7.54 -7.00 5.48
C GLY A 787 -8.30 -6.04 4.57
N TRP A 788 -7.76 -5.80 3.38
CA TRP A 788 -8.36 -4.93 2.38
C TRP A 788 -9.38 -5.67 1.52
N GLU A 789 -10.57 -5.09 1.36
CA GLU A 789 -11.62 -5.61 0.50
C GLU A 789 -12.22 -4.53 -0.41
N TRP A 790 -12.62 -4.94 -1.63
CA TRP A 790 -13.40 -4.11 -2.54
C TRP A 790 -14.88 -4.47 -2.43
N VAL A 791 -15.72 -3.46 -2.23
CA VAL A 791 -17.18 -3.60 -2.14
C VAL A 791 -17.83 -2.70 -3.19
N GLU A 792 -18.61 -3.30 -4.10
CA GLU A 792 -19.39 -2.55 -5.08
C GLU A 792 -20.81 -2.28 -4.54
N HIS A 793 -21.12 -1.01 -4.28
CA HIS A 793 -22.45 -0.59 -3.81
C HIS A 793 -23.43 -0.35 -4.96
N GLY A 794 -22.91 -0.15 -6.18
CA GLY A 794 -23.70 0.15 -7.37
C GLY A 794 -24.35 1.54 -7.31
N THR A 795 -25.54 1.67 -7.88
CA THR A 795 -26.30 2.92 -7.96
C THR A 795 -27.58 2.85 -7.12
N PRO A 796 -28.21 3.99 -6.79
CA PRO A 796 -29.49 3.99 -6.07
C PRO A 796 -30.62 3.28 -6.84
N HIS A 797 -30.68 3.48 -8.17
CA HIS A 797 -31.61 2.83 -9.09
C HIS A 797 -30.90 2.53 -10.42
N ARG A 798 -31.46 1.62 -11.24
CA ARG A 798 -30.86 1.20 -12.53
C ARG A 798 -30.67 2.33 -13.55
N ASP A 799 -31.55 3.33 -13.53
CA ASP A 799 -31.57 4.43 -14.50
C ASP A 799 -30.79 5.68 -14.04
N VAL A 800 -30.22 5.64 -12.84
CA VAL A 800 -29.49 6.77 -12.25
C VAL A 800 -28.03 6.40 -12.12
N THR A 801 -27.16 7.23 -12.68
CA THR A 801 -25.71 7.15 -12.49
C THR A 801 -25.25 8.27 -11.56
N LEU A 802 -24.18 8.05 -10.82
CA LEU A 802 -23.57 9.07 -9.98
C LEU A 802 -22.70 9.98 -10.86
N VAL A 803 -22.95 11.30 -10.81
CA VAL A 803 -22.35 12.28 -11.73
C VAL A 803 -21.30 13.19 -11.11
N GLY A 804 -21.06 13.07 -9.80
CA GLY A 804 -20.06 13.85 -9.06
C GLY A 804 -19.24 13.00 -8.10
N ALA A 805 -18.19 13.62 -7.53
CA ALA A 805 -17.40 12.99 -6.48
C ALA A 805 -18.25 12.69 -5.24
N PRO A 806 -17.97 11.60 -4.48
CA PRO A 806 -18.67 11.33 -3.24
C PRO A 806 -18.57 12.50 -2.26
N GLY A 807 -19.69 12.80 -1.62
CA GLY A 807 -19.80 13.83 -0.59
C GLY A 807 -19.12 13.43 0.72
N PRO A 808 -19.17 14.31 1.73
CA PRO A 808 -18.55 14.04 3.02
C PRO A 808 -19.27 12.87 3.72
N CYS A 809 -18.52 12.15 4.56
CA CYS A 809 -19.06 11.10 5.39
C CYS A 809 -19.40 11.63 6.78
N PHE A 810 -20.58 11.27 7.28
CA PHE A 810 -21.09 11.62 8.61
C PHE A 810 -21.26 10.36 9.46
N ASP A 811 -21.05 10.51 10.77
CA ASP A 811 -21.22 9.46 11.79
C ASP A 811 -20.50 8.13 11.50
N GLY A 812 -19.47 8.17 10.65
CA GLY A 812 -18.73 6.98 10.19
C GLY A 812 -19.59 5.92 9.49
N SER A 813 -20.79 6.27 9.00
CA SER A 813 -21.74 5.29 8.46
C SER A 813 -22.69 5.82 7.39
N GLN A 814 -22.61 7.10 7.03
CA GLN A 814 -23.50 7.72 6.03
C GLN A 814 -22.71 8.63 5.09
N LEU A 815 -23.05 8.64 3.80
CA LEU A 815 -22.48 9.55 2.82
C LEU A 815 -23.54 10.00 1.81
N PHE A 816 -23.32 11.17 1.23
CA PHE A 816 -24.21 11.78 0.25
C PHE A 816 -23.58 11.77 -1.15
N VAL A 817 -24.41 11.50 -2.16
CA VAL A 817 -24.02 11.51 -3.58
C VAL A 817 -25.12 12.16 -4.42
N VAL A 818 -24.73 12.66 -5.59
CA VAL A 818 -25.64 13.31 -6.54
C VAL A 818 -25.86 12.39 -7.75
N GLY A 819 -27.12 12.14 -8.08
CA GLY A 819 -27.54 11.37 -9.25
C GLY A 819 -27.62 12.20 -10.53
N SER A 820 -27.56 11.54 -11.68
CA SER A 820 -27.70 12.14 -13.02
C SER A 820 -29.05 12.85 -13.23
N ASP A 821 -30.06 12.45 -12.47
CA ASP A 821 -31.39 13.04 -12.41
C ASP A 821 -31.45 14.35 -11.60
N GLY A 822 -30.35 14.76 -10.97
CA GLY A 822 -30.26 15.96 -10.13
C GLY A 822 -30.80 15.78 -8.72
N HIS A 823 -31.04 14.54 -8.28
CA HIS A 823 -31.48 14.22 -6.92
C HIS A 823 -30.29 13.90 -6.00
N VAL A 824 -30.46 14.16 -4.72
CA VAL A 824 -29.52 13.80 -3.65
C VAL A 824 -29.90 12.44 -3.10
N TYR A 825 -28.92 11.55 -3.03
CA TYR A 825 -29.06 10.23 -2.43
C TYR A 825 -28.12 10.08 -1.25
N ARG A 826 -28.63 9.47 -0.18
CA ARG A 826 -27.87 9.08 0.99
C ARG A 826 -27.62 7.57 0.97
N ARG A 827 -26.36 7.16 0.97
CA ARG A 827 -25.95 5.78 1.24
C ARG A 827 -25.59 5.68 2.71
N HIS A 828 -26.31 4.85 3.46
CA HIS A 828 -26.15 4.77 4.92
C HIS A 828 -26.30 3.34 5.44
N MET A 829 -25.65 3.05 6.55
CA MET A 829 -25.82 1.80 7.28
C MET A 829 -27.10 1.85 8.10
N GLU A 830 -28.01 0.90 7.89
CA GLU A 830 -29.18 0.69 8.73
C GLU A 830 -29.12 -0.73 9.31
N GLY A 831 -28.92 -0.82 10.63
CA GLY A 831 -28.63 -2.09 11.30
C GLY A 831 -27.31 -2.70 10.81
N ARG A 832 -27.41 -3.77 10.01
CA ARG A 832 -26.25 -4.47 9.39
C ARG A 832 -26.26 -4.43 7.86
N THR A 833 -27.12 -3.60 7.27
CA THR A 833 -27.28 -3.54 5.81
C THR A 833 -27.17 -2.11 5.33
N TRP A 834 -26.38 -1.92 4.27
CA TRP A 834 -26.33 -0.64 3.61
C TRP A 834 -27.62 -0.38 2.80
N ARG A 835 -28.21 0.80 2.96
CA ARG A 835 -29.43 1.24 2.24
C ARG A 835 -29.25 2.58 1.52
N TRP A 836 -30.03 2.74 0.45
CA TRP A 836 -30.14 3.98 -0.31
C TRP A 836 -31.43 4.72 0.11
N THR A 837 -31.33 6.02 0.38
CA THR A 837 -32.49 6.91 0.60
C THR A 837 -32.37 8.10 -0.34
N SER A 838 -33.45 8.44 -1.04
CA SER A 838 -33.52 9.66 -1.85
C SER A 838 -34.02 10.82 -0.99
N HIS A 839 -33.36 11.97 -1.07
CA HIS A 839 -33.79 13.24 -0.48
C HIS A 839 -34.32 14.22 -1.54
N GLY A 840 -34.45 13.78 -2.79
CA GLY A 840 -34.91 14.66 -3.86
C GLY A 840 -33.94 15.79 -4.17
N HIS A 841 -34.49 16.87 -4.67
CA HIS A 841 -33.86 18.19 -4.73
C HIS A 841 -34.72 19.16 -3.91
N PRO A 842 -34.21 20.33 -3.49
CA PRO A 842 -35.01 21.25 -2.70
C PRO A 842 -36.27 21.68 -3.47
N PRO A 843 -37.41 21.91 -2.77
CA PRO A 843 -38.63 22.35 -3.40
C PRO A 843 -38.45 23.74 -4.03
N SER A 844 -38.90 23.89 -5.28
CA SER A 844 -39.08 25.20 -5.91
C SER A 844 -40.10 26.02 -5.10
N GLU A 845 -39.88 27.34 -4.97
CA GLU A 845 -40.79 28.22 -4.22
C GLU A 845 -42.26 27.95 -4.55
N PRO A 846 -43.18 28.03 -3.56
CA PRO A 846 -44.59 27.84 -3.83
C PRO A 846 -45.05 28.93 -4.81
N ALA A 847 -45.56 28.50 -5.96
CA ALA A 847 -46.38 29.36 -6.81
C ALA A 847 -47.44 30.00 -5.92
N ALA A 848 -47.50 31.34 -5.95
CA ALA A 848 -48.49 32.11 -5.22
C ALA A 848 -49.86 31.44 -5.38
N VAL A 849 -50.47 31.12 -4.24
CA VAL A 849 -51.83 30.60 -4.18
C VAL A 849 -52.71 31.55 -4.98
N ASP A 850 -53.36 31.01 -6.00
CA ASP A 850 -54.32 31.70 -6.86
C ASP A 850 -55.57 32.03 -6.01
N GLU A 851 -55.46 33.04 -5.13
CA GLU A 851 -56.61 33.64 -4.46
C GLU A 851 -57.33 34.57 -5.43
N GLN A 852 -58.08 33.98 -6.35
CA GLN A 852 -59.10 34.73 -7.09
C GLN A 852 -60.37 33.89 -7.30
N SER A 853 -61.19 33.79 -6.25
CA SER A 853 -62.64 33.68 -6.45
C SER A 853 -63.41 34.25 -5.26
N CYS A 854 -63.59 35.57 -5.30
CA CYS A 854 -64.77 36.25 -4.78
C CYS A 854 -65.01 37.48 -5.65
N ALA A 855 -65.86 37.29 -6.66
CA ALA A 855 -66.35 38.38 -7.50
C ALA A 855 -67.23 39.33 -6.68
N THR A 856 -67.04 40.64 -6.85
CA THR A 856 -68.14 41.60 -6.74
C THR A 856 -67.90 42.73 -7.75
N PRO A 857 -68.84 43.00 -8.67
CA PRO A 857 -68.69 44.02 -9.71
C PRO A 857 -69.17 45.39 -9.23
N GLY A 858 -68.43 46.46 -9.52
CA GLY A 858 -68.92 47.81 -9.26
C GLY A 858 -67.91 48.96 -9.43
N THR A 859 -67.78 49.43 -10.67
CA THR A 859 -67.78 50.86 -11.07
C THR A 859 -66.67 51.83 -10.61
N GLY A 860 -65.92 52.36 -11.59
CA GLY A 860 -65.39 53.74 -11.57
C GLY A 860 -63.94 53.93 -12.05
N PRO A 861 -63.68 54.56 -13.22
CA PRO A 861 -62.35 54.81 -13.75
C PRO A 861 -61.83 56.23 -13.37
N GLY A 862 -60.55 56.37 -13.03
CA GLY A 862 -59.94 57.70 -12.95
C GLY A 862 -58.55 57.80 -12.31
N ALA A 863 -57.55 58.10 -13.15
CA ALA A 863 -56.25 58.73 -12.87
C ALA A 863 -55.25 57.97 -11.99
N GLY A 864 -53.97 57.78 -12.33
CA GLY A 864 -53.16 58.23 -13.45
C GLY A 864 -51.68 58.10 -13.07
N ALA A 865 -50.85 57.78 -14.07
CA ALA A 865 -49.40 58.00 -14.14
C ALA A 865 -48.46 57.10 -13.32
N GLY A 866 -47.50 56.49 -14.03
CA GLY A 866 -46.26 56.00 -13.42
C GLY A 866 -45.67 54.76 -14.08
N ALA A 867 -45.42 54.79 -15.40
CA ALA A 867 -44.59 53.78 -16.04
C ALA A 867 -43.16 53.86 -15.47
N HIS A 868 -42.76 52.86 -14.68
CA HIS A 868 -41.35 52.51 -14.49
C HIS A 868 -41.20 51.00 -14.68
N TYR A 869 -40.61 50.66 -15.83
CA TYR A 869 -39.98 49.40 -16.20
C TYR A 869 -39.71 48.44 -15.03
N ALA A 870 -40.60 47.47 -14.82
CA ALA A 870 -40.24 46.15 -14.32
C ALA A 870 -40.14 45.24 -15.54
N ASP A 871 -39.01 45.34 -16.24
CA ASP A 871 -38.68 44.40 -17.30
C ASP A 871 -38.55 43.01 -16.67
N GLY A 872 -39.42 42.11 -17.08
CA GLY A 872 -39.53 40.77 -16.54
C GLY A 872 -38.32 39.94 -16.93
N PHE A 873 -37.44 39.64 -15.97
CA PHE A 873 -36.50 38.54 -16.13
C PHE A 873 -37.19 37.22 -15.75
N SER A 874 -37.89 36.62 -16.72
CA SER A 874 -38.36 35.23 -16.63
C SER A 874 -37.22 34.27 -16.99
N GLY A 875 -36.23 34.15 -16.11
CA GLY A 875 -35.30 33.00 -16.12
C GLY A 875 -35.90 31.88 -15.28
N SER A 876 -36.21 30.72 -15.87
CA SER A 876 -36.69 29.56 -15.11
C SER A 876 -35.57 29.04 -14.22
N CYS A 877 -35.64 29.31 -12.91
CA CYS A 877 -34.68 28.83 -11.93
C CYS A 877 -34.74 27.30 -11.79
N ASP A 878 -33.63 26.60 -12.07
CA ASP A 878 -33.53 25.15 -11.98
C ASP A 878 -33.09 24.73 -10.58
N GLY A 879 -34.04 24.28 -9.76
CA GLY A 879 -33.81 23.81 -8.40
C GLY A 879 -33.13 22.44 -8.29
N LYS A 880 -32.78 21.79 -9.41
CA LYS A 880 -32.04 20.51 -9.38
C LYS A 880 -30.60 20.72 -8.91
N VAL A 881 -30.05 19.69 -8.28
CA VAL A 881 -28.67 19.72 -7.80
C VAL A 881 -27.70 19.57 -8.98
N ALA A 882 -26.64 20.39 -8.97
CA ALA A 882 -25.58 20.36 -9.96
C ALA A 882 -24.62 19.18 -9.70
N ALA A 883 -23.85 18.79 -10.71
CA ALA A 883 -22.80 17.76 -10.59
C ALA A 883 -21.54 18.28 -9.87
N VAL A 884 -21.72 19.17 -8.89
CA VAL A 884 -20.66 19.76 -8.08
C VAL A 884 -20.54 18.99 -6.78
N ARG A 885 -19.31 18.82 -6.30
CA ARG A 885 -19.07 18.12 -5.04
C ARG A 885 -19.72 18.87 -3.85
N PRO A 886 -20.55 18.21 -3.02
CA PRO A 886 -21.12 18.84 -1.84
C PRO A 886 -20.08 19.05 -0.75
N VAL A 887 -20.29 19.99 0.17
CA VAL A 887 -19.34 20.31 1.24
C VAL A 887 -19.96 20.21 2.64
N PRO A 888 -19.24 19.72 3.65
CA PRO A 888 -19.73 19.62 5.02
C PRO A 888 -19.70 21.00 5.69
N PHE A 889 -20.86 21.57 5.94
CA PHE A 889 -20.97 22.90 6.55
C PHE A 889 -20.80 22.85 8.07
N SER A 890 -21.30 21.78 8.69
CA SER A 890 -21.08 21.42 10.09
C SER A 890 -21.28 19.92 10.30
N GLU A 891 -21.33 19.45 11.54
CA GLU A 891 -21.57 18.04 11.87
C GLU A 891 -22.95 17.55 11.38
N ASP A 892 -23.93 18.45 11.32
CA ASP A 892 -25.32 18.15 11.00
C ASP A 892 -25.83 18.84 9.73
N ALA A 893 -24.94 19.44 8.93
CA ALA A 893 -25.32 20.19 7.74
C ALA A 893 -24.37 19.93 6.57
N VAL A 894 -24.95 19.74 5.38
CA VAL A 894 -24.24 19.61 4.11
C VAL A 894 -24.83 20.59 3.10
N VAL A 895 -23.96 21.23 2.32
CA VAL A 895 -24.34 22.22 1.32
C VAL A 895 -24.10 21.67 -0.08
N PHE A 896 -25.09 21.87 -0.94
CA PHE A 896 -25.11 21.51 -2.35
C PHE A 896 -25.23 22.76 -3.21
N GLU A 897 -24.65 22.71 -4.41
CA GLU A 897 -24.87 23.72 -5.45
C GLU A 897 -25.99 23.27 -6.37
N LEU A 898 -26.89 24.20 -6.71
CA LEU A 898 -27.98 23.99 -7.65
C LEU A 898 -27.55 24.36 -9.06
N ARG A 899 -28.25 23.82 -10.08
CA ARG A 899 -27.92 24.08 -11.49
C ARG A 899 -28.09 25.53 -11.91
N ASP A 900 -28.80 26.32 -11.14
CA ASP A 900 -28.95 27.77 -11.31
C ASP A 900 -27.94 28.61 -10.50
N GLY A 901 -26.95 27.98 -9.86
CA GLY A 901 -25.87 28.62 -9.11
C GLY A 901 -26.25 29.06 -7.68
N ARG A 902 -27.48 28.79 -7.22
CA ARG A 902 -27.84 28.95 -5.80
C ARG A 902 -27.26 27.79 -4.98
N LEU A 903 -27.21 27.96 -3.66
CA LEU A 903 -26.82 26.88 -2.74
C LEU A 903 -28.03 26.35 -1.99
N ALA A 904 -28.01 25.08 -1.59
CA ALA A 904 -29.04 24.45 -0.78
C ALA A 904 -28.42 23.74 0.42
N GLU A 905 -28.94 24.01 1.61
CA GLU A 905 -28.51 23.37 2.86
C GLU A 905 -29.46 22.22 3.21
N LEU A 906 -28.92 21.02 3.33
CA LEU A 906 -29.60 19.86 3.90
C LEU A 906 -29.09 19.69 5.34
N ARG A 907 -30.02 19.66 6.30
CA ARG A 907 -29.69 19.66 7.73
C ARG A 907 -30.42 18.57 8.49
N ARG A 908 -29.78 18.06 9.54
CA ARG A 908 -30.40 17.19 10.54
C ARG A 908 -30.94 18.04 11.71
N PRO A 909 -32.25 18.01 12.02
CA PRO A 909 -32.79 18.73 13.17
C PRO A 909 -32.22 18.19 14.49
N PRO A 910 -31.95 19.05 15.49
CA PRO A 910 -31.55 18.61 16.82
C PRO A 910 -32.74 17.90 17.48
N SER A 911 -32.70 16.57 17.59
CA SER A 911 -33.71 15.79 18.29
C SER A 911 -33.18 15.31 19.65
N VAL A 912 -34.07 15.27 20.65
CA VAL A 912 -33.78 14.85 22.03
C VAL A 912 -33.35 13.36 22.11
N GLU A 913 -33.48 12.61 21.02
CA GLU A 913 -33.15 11.19 20.90
C GLU A 913 -32.18 10.85 19.74
N GLY A 914 -31.62 11.83 19.02
CA GLY A 914 -30.70 11.59 17.89
C GLY A 914 -31.35 10.96 16.62
N CYS A 915 -32.67 10.76 16.61
CA CYS A 915 -33.45 10.14 15.53
C CYS A 915 -34.09 11.15 14.54
N GLY A 916 -33.44 12.29 14.27
CA GLY A 916 -33.93 13.26 13.28
C GLY A 916 -33.57 12.85 11.84
N GLY A 917 -34.53 12.91 10.89
CA GLY A 917 -34.26 12.73 9.46
C GLY A 917 -33.52 13.92 8.85
N TRP A 918 -32.79 13.72 7.74
CA TRP A 918 -32.17 14.82 6.99
C TRP A 918 -33.21 15.52 6.12
N GLU A 919 -33.32 16.84 6.25
CA GLU A 919 -34.34 17.66 5.58
C GLU A 919 -33.72 18.90 4.94
N TRP A 920 -34.32 19.37 3.84
CA TRP A 920 -33.89 20.61 3.19
C TRP A 920 -34.24 21.80 4.09
N ALA A 921 -33.22 22.50 4.59
CA ALA A 921 -33.39 23.58 5.55
C ALA A 921 -33.65 24.93 4.87
N ARG A 922 -32.87 25.24 3.82
CA ARG A 922 -32.98 26.52 3.08
C ARG A 922 -32.26 26.50 1.75
N ILE A 923 -32.66 27.42 0.87
CA ILE A 923 -31.94 27.82 -0.34
C ILE A 923 -31.25 29.17 -0.06
N ILE A 924 -29.97 29.27 -0.39
CA ILE A 924 -29.14 30.46 -0.19
C ILE A 924 -28.87 31.08 -1.57
N GLY A 925 -29.35 32.31 -1.77
CA GLY A 925 -29.02 33.10 -2.95
C GLY A 925 -27.53 33.45 -2.99
N THR A 926 -26.90 33.27 -4.15
CA THR A 926 -25.49 33.61 -4.36
C THR A 926 -25.36 34.87 -5.22
N PRO A 927 -24.31 35.69 -5.05
CA PRO A 927 -24.01 36.80 -5.96
C PRO A 927 -23.73 36.38 -7.40
N ALA A 928 -23.53 35.08 -7.64
CA ALA A 928 -23.29 34.50 -8.96
C ALA A 928 -24.58 34.06 -9.67
N SER A 929 -25.70 33.90 -8.95
CA SER A 929 -26.96 33.44 -9.51
C SER A 929 -27.83 34.62 -9.96
N ALA A 930 -28.43 34.49 -11.15
CA ALA A 930 -29.48 35.39 -11.60
C ALA A 930 -30.83 35.12 -10.91
N CYS A 931 -30.96 33.97 -10.24
CA CYS A 931 -32.13 33.56 -9.48
C CYS A 931 -32.05 34.09 -8.04
N MET A 932 -32.11 35.41 -7.88
CA MET A 932 -32.13 36.01 -6.55
C MET A 932 -33.55 36.01 -5.98
N THR A 933 -33.72 35.37 -4.83
CA THR A 933 -34.86 35.65 -3.95
C THR A 933 -34.68 37.04 -3.34
N SER A 934 -35.72 37.87 -3.43
CA SER A 934 -35.75 39.21 -2.87
C SER A 934 -35.58 39.16 -1.35
N TYR A 935 -34.53 39.82 -0.85
CA TYR A 935 -34.00 39.71 0.51
C TYR A 935 -34.85 40.43 1.59
N TRP A 936 -36.19 40.30 1.59
CA TRP A 936 -37.06 41.09 2.49
C TRP A 936 -38.14 40.35 3.29
N THR A 937 -38.17 39.02 3.36
CA THR A 937 -39.24 38.31 4.10
C THR A 937 -38.77 37.24 5.10
N ALA A 938 -37.74 37.53 5.89
CA ALA A 938 -37.41 36.68 7.06
C ALA A 938 -37.01 37.49 8.32
N VAL A 939 -37.67 38.63 8.55
CA VAL A 939 -37.76 39.23 9.89
C VAL A 939 -39.23 39.43 10.23
N ALA A 940 -39.91 38.32 10.56
CA ALA A 940 -41.09 38.26 11.41
C ALA A 940 -41.52 36.80 11.56
N THR A 941 -40.91 36.09 12.52
CA THR A 941 -41.57 35.22 13.54
C THR A 941 -40.52 34.67 14.47
#